data_AF-A0AAD7H2L7-F1
#
_entry.id   AF-A0AAD7H2L7-F1
#
_cell.length_a   1.000
_cell.length_b   1.000
_cell.length_c   1.000
_cell.angle_alpha   90.00
_cell.angle_beta   90.00
_cell.angle_gamma   90.00
#
_symmetry.space_group_name_H-M   'P 1'
#
loop_
_entity.id
_entity.type
_entity.pdbx_description
1 polymer ?
#
loop_
_entity_poly.entity_id
_entity_poly.type
_entity_poly.pdbx_seq_one_letter_code
_entity_poly.pdbx_strand_id
1 'polypeptide(L)'
;MEKQQLAPDPGPQRRTSKSVSPLGCLHAVLVVFGASGLLLVMWIAGRLNETWDQVTNRSTVARPLLSAEDRFDIIATVWLRGNASQQAGYQADRYPDAASEVVEDSKDTHFHREIRLRNPGTVSPWTAWSDMGVRPTAAQDDVFEVTLYSGVIIQNATLSDKEIELANQLGAEPTTEHLRASFVVSPSVKMDHLRNFSSWMPDYVLETQWRSRPASPTEQKSLIDRAIDSFSLSVPMVEFHPIMSHCDAILNAAGFTNTTPAYNQPWGSNASRHPHVTSRVHLRILNEQHLFNLTAYNTVHNKLRRTSSKCGLGYNLGKSPGLPHRSVCLRTYEDVSPMETRLEFSDSHHGETEWAYAPFLSAALNAAGPLDQIPVPVNRVNCSAQASYNSTNLPVLEPSLLNDTMKVIWHISFSGRTPRKMLLSDLTAFAPVINASQSELERIEEQVWFEPQNTLRGHRFHVDSHPRRRLVASTLGLTVGISIRGQWLSTAGFLAWAVELMFNSSDFVEKIVLGCVYIFLSVFPLFAIARMELSWRGFTRLPATFAHATHAERASSRIDARSSWRFIGMSMLILAMCLFLADPYQRNLIPSPLPPDPEMTKATVWLAVAERVLHFTSYLPAILGHIPDREPLSVGTIIDVLPLLVRAWQAWTLPAAKTEEEEEPEN
;
A
#
# COMPACT_ATOMS: atom_id res chain seq x y z
N MET A 1 -71.33 -44.14 18.24
CA MET A 1 -70.02 -44.10 17.56
C MET A 1 -69.37 -42.77 17.87
N GLU A 2 -68.42 -42.84 18.78
CA GLU A 2 -67.71 -41.74 19.41
C GLU A 2 -66.72 -41.12 18.42
N LYS A 3 -66.81 -39.80 18.20
CA LYS A 3 -65.85 -39.07 17.36
C LYS A 3 -64.53 -38.99 18.13
N GLN A 4 -63.56 -39.82 17.75
CA GLN A 4 -62.16 -39.66 18.15
C GLN A 4 -61.68 -38.29 17.70
N GLN A 5 -61.66 -37.33 18.62
CA GLN A 5 -60.93 -36.08 18.45
C GLN A 5 -59.45 -36.41 18.55
N LEU A 6 -58.72 -36.32 17.43
CA LEU A 6 -57.25 -36.33 17.46
C LEU A 6 -56.79 -35.17 18.34
N ALA A 7 -56.08 -35.49 19.41
CA ALA A 7 -55.40 -34.49 20.22
C ALA A 7 -54.40 -33.73 19.32
N PRO A 8 -54.32 -32.39 19.43
CA PRO A 8 -53.33 -31.61 18.71
C PRO A 8 -51.92 -32.06 19.12
N ASP A 9 -51.11 -32.38 18.11
CA ASP A 9 -49.71 -32.78 18.23
C ASP A 9 -48.98 -31.83 19.20
N PRO A 10 -48.42 -32.32 20.32
CA PRO A 10 -47.68 -31.49 21.25
C PRO A 10 -46.47 -30.94 20.50
N GLY A 11 -46.56 -29.66 20.10
CA GLY A 11 -45.51 -28.98 19.36
C GLY A 11 -44.12 -29.20 20.00
N PRO A 12 -43.06 -29.17 19.18
CA PRO A 12 -41.74 -29.67 19.56
C PRO A 12 -41.29 -29.09 20.89
N GLN A 13 -40.89 -29.97 21.82
CA GLN A 13 -40.36 -29.58 23.12
C GLN A 13 -39.28 -28.50 22.93
N ARG A 14 -39.49 -27.34 23.57
CA ARG A 14 -38.46 -26.30 23.67
C ARG A 14 -37.19 -26.95 24.21
N ARG A 15 -36.16 -27.07 23.36
CA ARG A 15 -34.82 -27.48 23.80
C ARG A 15 -34.42 -26.54 24.92
N THR A 16 -34.15 -27.09 26.10
CA THR A 16 -33.38 -26.39 27.13
C THR A 16 -31.99 -26.20 26.54
N SER A 17 -31.66 -24.97 26.16
CA SER A 17 -30.32 -24.66 25.66
C SER A 17 -29.33 -25.01 26.77
N LYS A 18 -28.55 -26.08 26.60
CA LYS A 18 -27.32 -26.21 27.37
C LYS A 18 -26.46 -25.04 26.90
N SER A 19 -26.31 -24.05 27.76
CA SER A 19 -25.46 -22.90 27.51
C SER A 19 -24.03 -23.41 27.35
N VAL A 20 -23.60 -23.63 26.11
CA VAL A 20 -22.26 -23.19 25.73
C VAL A 20 -22.25 -21.75 26.20
N SER A 21 -21.45 -21.42 27.23
CA SER A 21 -21.54 -20.10 27.82
C SER A 21 -21.34 -19.12 26.65
N PRO A 22 -22.34 -18.30 26.31
CA PRO A 22 -22.15 -17.31 25.25
C PRO A 22 -20.93 -16.48 25.59
N LEU A 23 -20.60 -16.35 26.88
CA LEU A 23 -19.36 -15.83 27.43
C LEU A 23 -18.06 -16.37 26.80
N GLY A 24 -17.93 -17.65 26.43
CA GLY A 24 -16.68 -18.20 25.87
C GLY A 24 -16.40 -17.76 24.43
N CYS A 25 -17.37 -17.94 23.53
CA CYS A 25 -17.28 -17.44 22.15
C CYS A 25 -17.37 -15.91 22.09
N LEU A 26 -18.20 -15.30 22.94
CA LEU A 26 -18.26 -13.86 23.11
C LEU A 26 -16.96 -13.33 23.71
N HIS A 27 -16.22 -14.05 24.56
CA HIS A 27 -14.89 -13.64 25.02
C HIS A 27 -13.85 -13.75 23.91
N ALA A 28 -13.86 -14.80 23.07
CA ALA A 28 -12.95 -14.86 21.92
C ALA A 28 -13.23 -13.71 20.93
N VAL A 29 -14.51 -13.45 20.63
CA VAL A 29 -14.93 -12.35 19.76
C VAL A 29 -14.72 -10.99 20.45
N LEU A 30 -14.98 -10.80 21.75
CA LEU A 30 -14.75 -9.55 22.49
C LEU A 30 -13.27 -9.32 22.84
N VAL A 31 -12.42 -10.34 22.89
CA VAL A 31 -10.98 -10.11 23.07
C VAL A 31 -10.40 -9.61 21.74
N VAL A 32 -10.84 -10.16 20.61
CA VAL A 32 -10.39 -9.73 19.27
C VAL A 32 -11.05 -8.40 18.84
N PHE A 33 -12.37 -8.24 19.05
CA PHE A 33 -13.13 -7.06 18.65
C PHE A 33 -13.36 -6.04 19.77
N GLY A 34 -13.27 -6.43 21.04
CA GLY A 34 -13.45 -5.53 22.16
C GLY A 34 -12.17 -4.78 22.54
N ALA A 35 -10.97 -5.34 22.37
CA ALA A 35 -9.74 -4.54 22.54
C ALA A 35 -9.66 -3.42 21.47
N SER A 36 -10.02 -3.73 20.23
CA SER A 36 -10.14 -2.77 19.13
C SER A 36 -11.35 -1.84 19.30
N GLY A 37 -12.48 -2.36 19.79
CA GLY A 37 -13.70 -1.61 20.06
C GLY A 37 -13.60 -0.63 21.23
N LEU A 38 -12.86 -0.95 22.30
CA LEU A 38 -12.70 -0.09 23.47
C LEU A 38 -11.76 1.08 23.17
N LEU A 39 -10.73 0.87 22.35
CA LEU A 39 -9.92 1.95 21.78
C LEU A 39 -10.76 2.85 20.84
N LEU A 40 -11.64 2.27 20.03
CA LEU A 40 -12.56 3.03 19.18
C LEU A 40 -13.58 3.84 20.00
N VAL A 41 -14.14 3.28 21.08
CA VAL A 41 -15.11 3.95 21.96
C VAL A 41 -14.46 5.07 22.76
N MET A 42 -13.25 4.87 23.31
CA MET A 42 -12.50 5.96 23.97
C MET A 42 -12.16 7.08 22.99
N TRP A 43 -11.90 6.74 21.72
CA TRP A 43 -11.64 7.72 20.68
C TRP A 43 -12.90 8.47 20.20
N ILE A 44 -14.07 7.81 20.17
CA ILE A 44 -15.35 8.46 19.89
C ILE A 44 -15.76 9.40 21.03
N ALA A 45 -15.51 9.03 22.29
CA ALA A 45 -15.92 9.80 23.47
C ALA A 45 -15.24 11.18 23.59
N GLY A 46 -14.12 11.42 22.88
CA GLY A 46 -13.42 12.71 22.86
C GLY A 46 -13.88 13.67 21.75
N ARG A 47 -14.80 13.25 20.86
CA ARG A 47 -15.28 14.08 19.74
C ARG A 47 -16.43 14.95 20.19
N LEU A 48 -16.27 16.27 20.08
CA LEU A 48 -17.40 17.19 20.16
C LEU A 48 -18.18 17.09 18.86
N ASN A 49 -19.51 16.91 18.95
CA ASN A 49 -20.40 16.93 17.78
C ASN A 49 -20.83 18.37 17.42
N GLU A 50 -20.11 19.36 17.95
CA GLU A 50 -20.38 20.79 17.73
C GLU A 50 -19.67 21.27 16.48
N THR A 51 -20.35 22.12 15.72
CA THR A 51 -19.75 22.87 14.61
C THR A 51 -19.00 24.09 15.15
N TRP A 52 -18.04 24.63 14.38
CA TRP A 52 -17.24 25.78 14.81
C TRP A 52 -18.07 26.99 15.23
N ASP A 53 -19.21 27.21 14.57
CA ASP A 53 -20.13 28.31 14.86
C ASP A 53 -20.92 28.12 16.16
N GLN A 54 -20.99 26.90 16.68
CA GLN A 54 -21.69 26.58 17.93
C GLN A 54 -20.79 26.72 19.17
N VAL A 55 -19.47 26.79 18.99
CA VAL A 55 -18.53 26.87 20.11
C VAL A 55 -18.49 28.30 20.66
N THR A 56 -19.02 28.48 21.87
CA THR A 56 -19.04 29.79 22.56
C THR A 56 -17.66 30.26 23.01
N ASN A 57 -16.74 29.34 23.30
CA ASN A 57 -15.37 29.65 23.72
C ASN A 57 -14.33 28.95 22.83
N ARG A 58 -13.93 29.64 21.76
CA ARG A 58 -12.98 29.13 20.75
C ARG A 58 -11.60 28.82 21.31
N SER A 59 -11.20 29.47 22.40
CA SER A 59 -9.90 29.21 23.06
C SER A 59 -9.83 27.84 23.74
N THR A 60 -10.97 27.16 23.95
CA THR A 60 -11.03 25.85 24.64
C THR A 60 -10.99 24.65 23.70
N VAL A 61 -10.96 24.89 22.39
CA VAL A 61 -11.00 23.85 21.36
C VAL A 61 -9.83 23.99 20.39
N ALA A 62 -9.38 22.87 19.84
CA ALA A 62 -8.47 22.84 18.71
C ALA A 62 -9.26 22.43 17.45
N ARG A 63 -9.23 23.28 16.42
CA ARG A 63 -9.91 23.04 15.14
C ARG A 63 -8.95 22.57 14.04
N PRO A 64 -9.43 21.94 12.96
CA PRO A 64 -8.55 21.66 11.82
C PRO A 64 -8.01 22.96 11.23
N LEU A 65 -6.75 22.93 10.78
CA LEU A 65 -6.18 24.02 9.98
C LEU A 65 -6.90 24.15 8.63
N LEU A 66 -7.26 23.01 8.02
CA LEU A 66 -7.98 22.92 6.74
C LEU A 66 -9.41 22.41 6.94
N SER A 67 -10.39 23.25 6.62
CA SER A 67 -11.78 22.86 6.44
C SER A 67 -11.98 22.04 5.16
N ALA A 68 -13.12 21.36 5.04
CA ALA A 68 -13.51 20.65 3.82
C ALA A 68 -13.63 21.58 2.59
N GLU A 69 -13.96 22.85 2.82
CA GLU A 69 -14.15 23.89 1.80
C GLU A 69 -12.87 24.70 1.55
N ASP A 70 -11.90 24.64 2.46
CA ASP A 70 -10.66 25.38 2.32
C ASP A 70 -9.86 24.83 1.15
N ARG A 71 -9.24 25.77 0.43
CA ARG A 71 -8.35 25.46 -0.68
C ARG A 71 -6.90 25.52 -0.22
N PHE A 72 -6.08 24.64 -0.77
CA PHE A 72 -4.67 24.55 -0.44
C PHE A 72 -3.87 24.12 -1.66
N ASP A 73 -2.58 24.43 -1.61
CA ASP A 73 -1.60 23.98 -2.58
C ASP A 73 -0.78 22.82 -2.00
N ILE A 74 -0.37 21.89 -2.85
CA ILE A 74 0.64 20.89 -2.50
C ILE A 74 1.92 21.26 -3.24
N ILE A 75 2.98 21.50 -2.46
CA ILE A 75 4.32 21.78 -2.95
C ILE A 75 5.12 20.49 -2.84
N ALA A 76 5.80 20.12 -3.92
CA ALA A 76 6.77 19.03 -3.90
C ALA A 76 8.17 19.58 -4.08
N THR A 77 9.10 19.04 -3.30
CA THR A 77 10.53 19.28 -3.46
C THR A 77 11.22 17.94 -3.61
N VAL A 78 11.90 17.71 -4.72
CA VAL A 78 12.76 16.54 -4.93
C VAL A 78 14.18 16.98 -4.66
N TRP A 79 14.88 16.22 -3.83
CA TRP A 79 16.24 16.52 -3.44
C TRP A 79 17.11 15.27 -3.40
N LEU A 80 18.38 15.49 -3.68
CA LEU A 80 19.44 14.52 -3.57
C LEU A 80 20.20 14.81 -2.28
N ARG A 81 20.50 13.77 -1.51
CA ARG A 81 21.39 13.88 -0.36
C ARG A 81 22.66 13.10 -0.58
N GLY A 82 23.79 13.68 -0.22
CA GLY A 82 25.09 13.03 -0.35
C GLY A 82 26.10 13.54 0.67
N ASN A 83 27.35 13.15 0.48
CA ASN A 83 28.50 13.66 1.25
C ASN A 83 29.18 14.88 0.59
N ALA A 84 29.84 15.73 1.36
CA ALA A 84 30.48 16.95 0.84
C ALA A 84 31.39 16.73 -0.40
N SER A 85 32.02 15.57 -0.54
CA SER A 85 32.81 15.24 -1.74
C SER A 85 31.97 15.08 -3.01
N GLN A 86 30.78 14.46 -2.91
CA GLN A 86 29.82 14.40 -4.03
C GLN A 86 29.26 15.80 -4.36
N GLN A 87 29.16 16.69 -3.39
CA GLN A 87 28.71 18.07 -3.63
C GLN A 87 29.65 18.82 -4.56
N ALA A 88 30.96 18.72 -4.30
CA ALA A 88 31.97 19.43 -5.09
C ALA A 88 31.93 18.99 -6.56
N GLY A 89 31.78 17.68 -6.83
CA GLY A 89 31.58 17.16 -8.18
C GLY A 89 30.30 17.71 -8.83
N TYR A 90 29.17 17.59 -8.13
CA TYR A 90 27.88 18.06 -8.66
C TYR A 90 27.85 19.58 -8.94
N GLN A 91 28.49 20.38 -8.09
CA GLN A 91 28.57 21.84 -8.28
C GLN A 91 29.49 22.20 -9.45
N ALA A 92 30.62 21.49 -9.61
CA ALA A 92 31.53 21.71 -10.72
C ALA A 92 30.87 21.38 -12.07
N ASP A 93 30.08 20.31 -12.14
CA ASP A 93 29.39 19.92 -13.38
C ASP A 93 28.25 20.89 -13.73
N ARG A 94 27.51 21.39 -12.73
CA ARG A 94 26.33 22.24 -12.96
C ARG A 94 26.68 23.70 -13.21
N TYR A 95 27.78 24.20 -12.63
CA TYR A 95 28.24 25.58 -12.77
C TYR A 95 29.73 25.61 -13.09
N PRO A 96 30.13 25.19 -14.32
CA PRO A 96 31.53 25.12 -14.70
C PRO A 96 32.24 26.48 -14.58
N ASP A 97 31.53 27.58 -14.82
CA ASP A 97 32.08 28.94 -14.73
C ASP A 97 32.27 29.44 -13.28
N ALA A 98 31.51 28.92 -12.32
CA ALA A 98 31.62 29.31 -10.91
C ALA A 98 32.81 28.64 -10.20
N ALA A 99 33.25 27.48 -10.70
CA ALA A 99 34.39 26.75 -10.13
C ALA A 99 35.73 27.46 -10.34
N SER A 100 35.87 28.34 -11.35
CA SER A 100 37.12 29.06 -11.61
C SER A 100 37.38 30.26 -10.68
N GLU A 101 36.38 30.76 -9.94
CA GLU A 101 36.52 32.00 -9.15
C GLU A 101 36.75 31.74 -7.64
N VAL A 102 36.57 30.51 -7.15
CA VAL A 102 36.54 30.19 -5.70
C VAL A 102 37.88 29.67 -5.15
N VAL A 103 38.90 29.45 -5.99
CA VAL A 103 40.11 28.71 -5.57
C VAL A 103 41.19 29.57 -4.88
N GLU A 104 41.14 30.92 -4.90
CA GLU A 104 42.28 31.73 -4.40
C GLU A 104 42.19 32.33 -2.98
N ASP A 105 41.02 32.43 -2.32
CA ASP A 105 40.91 33.28 -1.10
C ASP A 105 40.60 32.54 0.23
N SER A 106 40.60 31.21 0.25
CA SER A 106 40.13 30.41 1.40
C SER A 106 41.22 29.98 2.41
N LYS A 107 42.29 30.76 2.63
CA LYS A 107 43.36 30.36 3.58
C LYS A 107 43.36 31.01 4.97
N ASP A 108 42.66 32.12 5.25
CA ASP A 108 43.01 32.94 6.43
C ASP A 108 41.90 33.37 7.42
N THR A 109 40.75 32.69 7.54
CA THR A 109 39.76 33.07 8.59
C THR A 109 39.37 31.95 9.55
N HIS A 110 40.22 31.73 10.56
CA HIS A 110 39.84 31.08 11.82
C HIS A 110 39.06 32.05 12.71
N PHE A 111 37.72 31.97 12.70
CA PHE A 111 36.86 32.76 13.58
C PHE A 111 36.70 32.06 14.95
N HIS A 112 37.44 32.49 15.97
CA HIS A 112 37.20 32.11 17.36
C HIS A 112 36.05 32.94 17.96
N ARG A 113 34.92 32.29 18.28
CA ARG A 113 33.78 32.92 18.96
C ARG A 113 33.81 32.60 20.45
N GLU A 114 34.20 33.58 21.27
CA GLU A 114 34.18 33.50 22.73
C GLU A 114 32.80 33.97 23.26
N ILE A 115 32.02 33.07 23.84
CA ILE A 115 30.71 33.38 24.45
C ILE A 115 30.89 33.41 25.97
N ARG A 116 30.79 34.61 26.58
CA ARG A 116 30.72 34.77 28.04
C ARG A 116 29.31 34.45 28.54
N LEU A 117 29.17 33.38 29.32
CA LEU A 117 27.93 33.05 30.04
C LEU A 117 27.91 33.71 31.42
N ARG A 118 26.81 34.40 31.73
CA ARG A 118 26.48 34.94 33.07
C ARG A 118 25.89 33.82 33.94
N ASN A 119 26.23 33.86 35.23
CA ASN A 119 25.87 32.88 36.27
C ASN A 119 24.35 32.76 36.56
N PRO A 120 23.93 31.64 37.22
CA PRO A 120 22.57 31.12 37.19
C PRO A 120 21.73 31.47 38.43
N GLY A 121 20.41 31.43 38.27
CA GLY A 121 19.44 31.38 39.38
C GLY A 121 18.41 30.29 39.13
N THR A 122 18.49 29.23 39.95
CA THR A 122 17.47 28.18 40.21
C THR A 122 16.82 27.50 38.99
N VAL A 123 17.37 26.36 38.58
CA VAL A 123 16.82 25.49 37.52
C VAL A 123 16.38 24.13 38.10
N SER A 124 15.24 23.66 37.61
CA SER A 124 14.59 22.37 37.94
C SER A 124 15.42 21.14 37.52
N PRO A 125 15.09 19.92 37.98
CA PRO A 125 15.88 18.68 37.81
C PRO A 125 16.11 18.15 36.38
N TRP A 126 15.75 18.89 35.32
CA TRP A 126 15.88 18.44 33.93
C TRP A 126 17.16 18.90 33.20
N THR A 127 18.05 19.67 33.85
CA THR A 127 19.31 20.16 33.24
C THR A 127 20.49 19.18 33.29
N ALA A 128 20.34 17.99 33.85
CA ALA A 128 21.46 17.03 33.95
C ALA A 128 21.92 16.43 32.61
N TRP A 129 21.18 16.63 31.51
CA TRP A 129 21.55 16.15 30.17
C TRP A 129 22.18 17.23 29.27
N SER A 130 22.08 18.52 29.64
CA SER A 130 22.76 19.60 28.91
C SER A 130 24.25 19.76 29.30
N ASP A 131 24.68 19.19 30.43
CA ASP A 131 26.07 19.25 30.92
C ASP A 131 26.91 18.00 30.57
N MET A 132 26.31 16.95 30.00
CA MET A 132 27.10 15.92 29.31
C MET A 132 27.48 16.49 27.95
N GLY A 133 28.62 17.18 27.90
CA GLY A 133 29.24 17.79 26.73
C GLY A 133 29.62 16.84 25.60
N VAL A 134 28.72 15.92 25.22
CA VAL A 134 28.70 15.32 23.89
C VAL A 134 28.19 16.41 22.95
N ARG A 135 29.06 17.38 22.65
CA ARG A 135 28.90 18.13 21.41
C ARG A 135 28.85 17.07 20.31
N PRO A 136 27.84 17.06 19.42
CA PRO A 136 27.98 16.32 18.18
C PRO A 136 29.30 16.79 17.59
N THR A 137 30.27 15.88 17.49
CA THR A 137 31.56 16.21 16.89
C THR A 137 31.25 16.73 15.49
N ALA A 138 31.88 17.84 15.11
CA ALA A 138 31.70 18.58 13.85
C ALA A 138 31.93 17.77 12.55
N ALA A 139 32.00 16.44 12.65
CA ALA A 139 32.08 15.49 11.54
C ALA A 139 30.69 15.10 10.96
N GLN A 140 29.60 15.69 11.45
CA GLN A 140 28.25 15.51 10.88
C GLN A 140 27.80 16.69 9.98
N ASP A 141 28.69 17.65 9.77
CA ASP A 141 28.46 18.85 8.94
C ASP A 141 28.58 18.59 7.42
N ASP A 142 28.94 17.37 6.99
CA ASP A 142 29.21 17.08 5.57
C ASP A 142 28.03 16.43 4.82
N VAL A 143 26.81 16.49 5.37
CA VAL A 143 25.61 16.07 4.64
C VAL A 143 25.08 17.26 3.84
N PHE A 144 25.19 17.19 2.52
CA PHE A 144 24.59 18.20 1.63
C PHE A 144 23.27 17.69 1.07
N GLU A 145 22.33 18.62 0.88
CA GLU A 145 21.04 18.37 0.23
C GLU A 145 20.94 19.32 -0.98
N VAL A 146 20.86 18.75 -2.18
CA VAL A 146 20.66 19.51 -3.43
C VAL A 146 19.21 19.39 -3.84
N THR A 147 18.55 20.52 -4.01
CA THR A 147 17.22 20.52 -4.61
C THR A 147 17.31 20.31 -6.11
N LEU A 148 16.70 19.24 -6.60
CA LEU A 148 16.58 18.92 -8.02
C LEU A 148 15.34 19.56 -8.64
N TYR A 149 14.25 19.59 -7.88
CA TYR A 149 12.97 20.19 -8.28
C TYR A 149 12.30 20.79 -7.05
N SER A 150 11.70 21.97 -7.16
CA SER A 150 10.78 22.50 -6.17
C SER A 150 9.68 23.29 -6.86
N GLY A 151 8.42 22.99 -6.54
CA GLY A 151 7.30 23.70 -7.15
C GLY A 151 5.95 23.24 -6.63
N VAL A 152 4.93 24.05 -6.89
CA VAL A 152 3.53 23.69 -6.62
C VAL A 152 3.09 22.64 -7.64
N ILE A 153 2.80 21.43 -7.17
CA ILE A 153 2.37 20.31 -8.03
C ILE A 153 0.86 20.20 -8.13
N ILE A 154 0.13 20.66 -7.12
CA ILE A 154 -1.33 20.68 -7.08
C ILE A 154 -1.73 22.05 -6.57
N GLN A 155 -2.47 22.81 -7.39
CA GLN A 155 -2.94 24.14 -7.05
C GLN A 155 -4.40 24.08 -6.62
N ASN A 156 -4.75 24.84 -5.59
CA ASN A 156 -6.12 25.19 -5.25
C ASN A 156 -7.02 23.95 -5.04
N ALA A 157 -6.46 22.89 -4.46
CA ALA A 157 -7.17 21.65 -4.18
C ALA A 157 -7.99 21.76 -2.89
N THR A 158 -9.03 20.95 -2.82
CA THR A 158 -9.88 20.76 -1.64
C THR A 158 -9.68 19.36 -1.05
N LEU A 159 -10.09 19.14 0.19
CA LEU A 159 -10.08 17.81 0.81
C LEU A 159 -11.10 16.85 0.16
N SER A 160 -12.03 17.39 -0.64
CA SER A 160 -13.02 16.61 -1.39
C SER A 160 -12.48 16.13 -2.74
N ASP A 161 -11.47 16.82 -3.27
CA ASP A 161 -10.86 16.49 -4.55
C ASP A 161 -10.19 15.12 -4.48
N LYS A 162 -10.33 14.41 -5.59
CA LYS A 162 -9.72 13.12 -5.80
C LYS A 162 -8.89 13.25 -7.05
N GLU A 163 -7.65 12.78 -6.94
CA GLU A 163 -6.85 12.35 -8.08
C GLU A 163 -6.53 13.49 -9.05
N ILE A 164 -5.41 14.14 -8.78
CA ILE A 164 -4.72 14.97 -9.76
C ILE A 164 -3.45 14.21 -10.08
N GLU A 165 -3.39 13.65 -11.28
CA GLU A 165 -2.18 13.02 -11.80
C GLU A 165 -1.31 14.10 -12.41
N LEU A 166 -0.12 14.28 -11.85
CA LEU A 166 0.91 15.12 -12.43
C LEU A 166 2.04 14.22 -12.91
N ALA A 167 2.48 14.43 -14.15
CA ALA A 167 3.64 13.78 -14.75
C ALA A 167 4.74 14.81 -14.92
N ASN A 168 5.76 14.77 -14.06
CA ASN A 168 6.93 15.65 -14.16
C ASN A 168 8.16 14.88 -14.61
N GLN A 169 8.93 15.47 -15.52
CA GLN A 169 10.22 14.92 -15.95
C GLN A 169 11.31 15.38 -14.97
N LEU A 170 11.94 14.42 -14.30
CA LEU A 170 13.13 14.66 -13.49
C LEU A 170 14.36 14.29 -14.32
N GLY A 171 15.23 15.27 -14.57
CA GLY A 171 16.57 15.05 -15.08
C GLY A 171 17.53 15.00 -13.91
N ALA A 172 17.90 13.81 -13.45
CA ALA A 172 18.87 13.65 -12.39
C ALA A 172 19.70 12.39 -12.63
N GLU A 173 21.01 12.48 -12.36
CA GLU A 173 21.88 11.32 -12.26
C GLU A 173 21.67 10.65 -10.90
N PRO A 174 21.00 9.48 -10.81
CA PRO A 174 20.65 8.88 -9.53
C PRO A 174 21.85 8.07 -9.01
N THR A 175 22.97 8.71 -8.72
CA THR A 175 24.18 8.02 -8.25
C THR A 175 24.13 7.71 -6.75
N THR A 176 23.12 8.18 -6.01
CA THR A 176 23.10 8.10 -4.54
C THR A 176 21.88 7.38 -3.97
N GLU A 177 22.09 6.71 -2.83
CA GLU A 177 21.08 5.98 -2.05
C GLU A 177 20.01 6.89 -1.41
N HIS A 178 19.95 8.18 -1.79
CA HIS A 178 19.23 9.20 -1.03
C HIS A 178 18.44 10.19 -1.90
N LEU A 179 17.95 9.77 -3.07
CA LEU A 179 16.92 10.53 -3.77
C LEU A 179 15.60 10.48 -2.98
N ARG A 180 15.07 11.66 -2.64
CA ARG A 180 13.87 11.80 -1.81
C ARG A 180 12.94 12.87 -2.36
N ALA A 181 11.65 12.65 -2.13
CA ALA A 181 10.61 13.63 -2.33
C ALA A 181 10.11 14.13 -0.97
N SER A 182 9.94 15.43 -0.87
CA SER A 182 9.30 16.10 0.24
C SER A 182 8.01 16.74 -0.24
N PHE A 183 6.94 16.56 0.52
CA PHE A 183 5.63 17.11 0.22
C PHE A 183 5.16 18.00 1.36
N VAL A 184 4.64 19.15 0.98
CA VAL A 184 4.20 20.19 1.89
C VAL A 184 2.81 20.66 1.48
N VAL A 185 1.91 20.76 2.44
CA VAL A 185 0.59 21.36 2.23
C VAL A 185 0.67 22.82 2.65
N SER A 186 0.43 23.73 1.71
CA SER A 186 0.42 25.17 1.93
C SER A 186 -1.03 25.66 1.98
N PRO A 187 -1.57 25.97 3.18
CA PRO A 187 -2.91 26.54 3.28
C PRO A 187 -2.91 27.95 2.67
N SER A 188 -3.89 28.26 1.82
CA SER A 188 -4.02 29.60 1.24
C SER A 188 -4.46 30.67 2.24
N VAL A 189 -4.92 30.28 3.44
CA VAL A 189 -5.54 31.19 4.42
C VAL A 189 -4.95 30.96 5.82
N LYS A 190 -4.85 32.03 6.63
CA LYS A 190 -4.59 32.07 8.09
C LYS A 190 -3.14 31.96 8.56
N MET A 191 -2.17 31.62 7.71
CA MET A 191 -0.78 31.47 8.16
C MET A 191 -0.12 32.79 8.61
N ASP A 192 -0.59 33.94 8.11
CA ASP A 192 -0.07 35.27 8.49
C ASP A 192 -0.29 35.61 9.97
N HIS A 193 -1.27 34.97 10.62
CA HIS A 193 -1.60 35.17 12.03
C HIS A 193 -0.97 34.12 12.95
N LEU A 194 -0.08 33.26 12.42
CA LEU A 194 0.60 32.24 13.20
C LEU A 194 1.52 32.90 14.24
N ARG A 195 1.24 32.65 15.52
CA ARG A 195 2.01 33.16 16.65
C ARG A 195 3.04 32.17 17.16
N ASN A 196 2.67 30.89 17.18
CA ASN A 196 3.53 29.82 17.67
C ASN A 196 3.10 28.46 17.11
N PHE A 197 3.98 27.46 17.21
CA PHE A 197 3.63 26.07 16.95
C PHE A 197 4.37 25.11 17.89
N SER A 198 3.89 23.88 17.99
CA SER A 198 4.55 22.79 18.70
C SER A 198 4.44 21.53 17.86
N SER A 199 5.58 20.88 17.60
CA SER A 199 5.64 19.57 16.96
C SER A 199 5.77 18.46 18.00
N TRP A 200 5.24 17.29 17.68
CA TRP A 200 5.50 16.07 18.43
C TRP A 200 6.98 15.65 18.33
N MET A 201 7.68 16.07 17.28
CA MET A 201 9.08 15.74 17.08
C MET A 201 9.96 16.69 17.92
N PRO A 202 10.93 16.19 18.68
CA PRO A 202 11.83 17.03 19.46
C PRO A 202 12.76 17.87 18.58
N ASP A 203 13.09 19.09 19.03
CA ASP A 203 13.94 20.05 18.28
C ASP A 203 15.36 19.53 18.00
N TYR A 204 15.82 18.52 18.75
CA TYR A 204 17.13 17.89 18.56
C TYR A 204 17.14 16.80 17.49
N VAL A 205 15.97 16.31 17.04
CA VAL A 205 15.90 15.38 15.92
C VAL A 205 16.20 16.20 14.68
N LEU A 206 17.37 15.99 14.08
CA LEU A 206 17.83 16.74 12.91
C LEU A 206 16.72 16.80 11.85
N GLU A 207 16.16 17.99 11.69
CA GLU A 207 15.11 18.25 10.73
C GLU A 207 15.77 18.30 9.35
N THR A 208 15.56 17.24 8.56
CA THR A 208 15.93 17.22 7.14
C THR A 208 15.21 18.36 6.43
N GLN A 209 15.84 19.01 5.46
CA GLN A 209 15.25 20.18 4.84
C GLN A 209 14.14 19.73 3.87
N TRP A 210 12.92 20.20 4.08
CA TRP A 210 11.74 19.76 3.31
C TRP A 210 11.51 20.57 2.04
N ARG A 211 12.05 21.78 2.00
CA ARG A 211 11.92 22.74 0.90
C ARG A 211 13.30 23.25 0.53
N SER A 212 13.48 23.61 -0.75
CA SER A 212 14.64 24.37 -1.18
C SER A 212 14.77 25.60 -0.29
N ARG A 213 15.90 25.71 0.40
CA ARG A 213 16.27 26.91 1.14
C ARG A 213 16.21 28.11 0.17
N PRO A 214 15.84 29.31 0.63
CA PRO A 214 16.25 30.50 -0.11
C PRO A 214 17.76 30.47 -0.34
N ALA A 215 18.22 31.06 -1.45
CA ALA A 215 19.60 30.92 -1.95
C ALA A 215 20.70 31.25 -0.91
N SER A 216 20.35 31.95 0.18
CA SER A 216 21.28 32.29 1.25
C SER A 216 21.25 31.27 2.41
N PRO A 217 22.39 30.61 2.72
CA PRO A 217 22.51 29.75 3.91
C PRO A 217 22.42 30.53 5.24
N THR A 218 22.47 31.87 5.22
CA THR A 218 22.36 32.70 6.43
C THR A 218 20.92 33.10 6.77
N GLU A 219 19.96 32.89 5.84
CA GLU A 219 18.57 33.27 6.08
C GLU A 219 17.92 32.29 7.06
N GLN A 220 17.48 32.83 8.21
CA GLN A 220 16.80 32.07 9.24
C GLN A 220 15.37 31.77 8.77
N LYS A 221 14.96 30.49 8.79
CA LYS A 221 13.59 30.08 8.44
C LYS A 221 12.57 30.87 9.26
N SER A 222 11.56 31.41 8.58
CA SER A 222 10.46 32.10 9.26
C SER A 222 9.73 31.14 10.21
N LEU A 223 8.96 31.68 11.15
CA LEU A 223 8.11 30.87 12.02
C LEU A 223 7.11 30.02 11.21
N ILE A 224 6.53 30.63 10.19
CA ILE A 224 5.61 29.98 9.24
C ILE A 224 6.31 28.82 8.55
N ASP A 225 7.54 29.02 8.09
CA ASP A 225 8.27 27.97 7.40
C ASP A 225 8.55 26.76 8.29
N ARG A 226 8.97 27.02 9.54
CA ARG A 226 9.20 25.94 10.52
C ARG A 226 7.92 25.20 10.88
N ALA A 227 6.80 25.91 11.01
CA ALA A 227 5.50 25.30 11.27
C ALA A 227 5.04 24.43 10.10
N ILE A 228 5.18 24.90 8.86
CA ILE A 228 4.82 24.15 7.65
C ILE A 228 5.71 22.89 7.50
N ASP A 229 7.01 23.03 7.76
CA ASP A 229 7.96 21.93 7.70
C ASP A 229 7.67 20.84 8.76
N SER A 230 7.05 21.21 9.89
CA SER A 230 6.82 20.26 10.99
C SER A 230 5.76 19.20 10.70
N PHE A 231 4.87 19.43 9.72
CA PHE A 231 3.87 18.45 9.25
C PHE A 231 4.07 18.04 7.79
N SER A 232 5.24 18.33 7.24
CA SER A 232 5.67 17.84 5.92
C SER A 232 5.93 16.33 5.90
N LEU A 233 5.98 15.76 4.70
CA LEU A 233 6.19 14.33 4.47
C LEU A 233 7.43 14.09 3.60
N SER A 234 8.36 13.25 4.07
CA SER A 234 9.39 12.62 3.23
C SER A 234 8.90 11.30 2.67
N VAL A 235 9.20 11.06 1.41
CA VAL A 235 9.09 9.75 0.79
C VAL A 235 10.43 9.41 0.14
N PRO A 236 11.04 8.26 0.45
CA PRO A 236 12.18 7.77 -0.32
C PRO A 236 11.71 7.50 -1.76
N MET A 237 12.48 7.95 -2.74
CA MET A 237 12.20 7.67 -4.16
C MET A 237 13.08 6.56 -4.73
N VAL A 238 14.05 6.08 -3.96
CA VAL A 238 14.92 4.97 -4.37
C VAL A 238 14.66 3.78 -3.47
N GLU A 239 14.36 2.65 -4.10
CA GLU A 239 14.20 1.34 -3.46
C GLU A 239 15.26 0.37 -3.98
N PHE A 240 15.63 -0.61 -3.17
CA PHE A 240 16.65 -1.59 -3.51
C PHE A 240 16.01 -2.97 -3.65
N HIS A 241 15.98 -3.47 -4.88
CA HIS A 241 15.40 -4.77 -5.24
C HIS A 241 16.50 -5.74 -5.67
N PRO A 242 16.37 -7.05 -5.40
CA PRO A 242 17.33 -8.03 -5.90
C PRO A 242 17.29 -8.06 -7.44
N ILE A 243 18.45 -8.00 -8.08
CA ILE A 243 18.61 -8.23 -9.52
C ILE A 243 19.87 -9.10 -9.75
N MET A 244 19.83 -9.97 -10.76
CA MET A 244 21.03 -10.65 -11.28
C MET A 244 21.99 -9.63 -11.91
N SER A 245 23.26 -9.62 -11.51
CA SER A 245 24.18 -8.64 -12.05
C SER A 245 24.29 -8.78 -13.58
N HIS A 246 24.45 -7.67 -14.32
CA HIS A 246 24.56 -7.74 -15.77
C HIS A 246 25.76 -8.58 -16.22
N CYS A 247 26.85 -8.61 -15.43
CA CYS A 247 27.96 -9.52 -15.71
C CYS A 247 27.55 -11.00 -15.52
N ASP A 248 26.60 -11.36 -14.64
CA ASP A 248 26.11 -12.75 -14.54
C ASP A 248 25.37 -13.18 -15.81
N ALA A 249 24.58 -12.27 -16.42
CA ALA A 249 23.92 -12.54 -17.69
C ALA A 249 24.95 -12.76 -18.82
N ILE A 250 26.00 -11.91 -18.87
CA ILE A 250 27.10 -12.05 -19.84
C ILE A 250 27.91 -13.33 -19.60
N LEU A 251 28.22 -13.66 -18.34
CA LEU A 251 28.96 -14.88 -17.98
C LEU A 251 28.15 -16.14 -18.30
N ASN A 252 26.84 -16.12 -18.05
CA ASN A 252 25.93 -17.21 -18.41
C ASN A 252 25.81 -17.35 -19.93
N ALA A 253 25.67 -16.23 -20.67
CA ALA A 253 25.65 -16.23 -22.14
C ALA A 253 26.98 -16.72 -22.74
N ALA A 254 28.10 -16.42 -22.08
CA ALA A 254 29.43 -16.89 -22.45
C ALA A 254 29.73 -18.34 -21.99
N GLY A 255 28.75 -19.05 -21.40
CA GLY A 255 28.88 -20.45 -21.02
C GLY A 255 29.77 -20.71 -19.79
N PHE A 256 30.10 -19.68 -19.01
CA PHE A 256 30.88 -19.82 -17.78
C PHE A 256 29.98 -20.25 -16.61
N THR A 257 29.52 -21.51 -16.62
CA THR A 257 28.70 -22.10 -15.54
C THR A 257 29.51 -22.59 -14.34
N ASN A 258 30.73 -22.07 -14.11
CA ASN A 258 31.60 -22.59 -13.05
C ASN A 258 31.12 -22.13 -11.67
N THR A 259 30.27 -22.99 -11.12
CA THR A 259 29.85 -23.14 -9.73
C THR A 259 30.99 -22.90 -8.75
N THR A 260 31.13 -21.68 -8.29
CA THR A 260 31.38 -21.37 -6.88
C THR A 260 30.94 -19.91 -6.67
N PRO A 261 29.76 -19.66 -6.09
CA PRO A 261 29.40 -18.30 -5.72
C PRO A 261 30.47 -17.78 -4.75
N ALA A 262 31.29 -16.86 -5.23
CA ALA A 262 32.30 -16.19 -4.42
C ALA A 262 31.59 -15.24 -3.43
N TYR A 263 30.95 -15.82 -2.42
CA TYR A 263 30.09 -15.16 -1.45
C TYR A 263 30.85 -14.52 -0.28
N ASN A 264 32.18 -14.33 -0.42
CA ASN A 264 33.05 -13.95 0.70
C ASN A 264 33.66 -12.54 0.56
N GLN A 265 32.98 -11.60 -0.12
CA GLN A 265 33.36 -10.18 0.00
C GLN A 265 32.46 -9.45 1.02
N PRO A 266 33.04 -8.78 2.02
CA PRO A 266 32.33 -8.15 3.14
C PRO A 266 31.75 -6.77 2.78
N TRP A 267 31.13 -6.64 1.61
CA TRP A 267 30.29 -5.49 1.29
C TRP A 267 28.90 -5.79 1.84
N GLY A 268 28.56 -5.20 2.99
CA GLY A 268 27.35 -5.53 3.74
C GLY A 268 26.09 -5.50 2.88
N SER A 269 25.48 -6.68 2.67
CA SER A 269 24.11 -7.03 2.22
C SER A 269 23.38 -6.24 1.10
N ASN A 270 23.85 -5.07 0.67
CA ASN A 270 23.18 -4.18 -0.28
C ASN A 270 23.82 -4.22 -1.67
N ALA A 271 25.02 -4.80 -1.81
CA ALA A 271 25.68 -4.95 -3.11
C ALA A 271 24.88 -5.85 -4.07
N SER A 272 24.11 -6.81 -3.54
CA SER A 272 23.24 -7.71 -4.31
C SER A 272 21.90 -7.10 -4.72
N ARG A 273 21.63 -5.84 -4.35
CA ARG A 273 20.38 -5.16 -4.68
C ARG A 273 20.63 -3.99 -5.61
N HIS A 274 19.82 -3.90 -6.66
CA HIS A 274 19.86 -2.84 -7.64
C HIS A 274 18.91 -1.70 -7.22
N PRO A 275 19.37 -0.43 -7.30
CA PRO A 275 18.53 0.72 -7.03
C PRO A 275 17.49 0.89 -8.14
N HIS A 276 16.25 1.13 -7.74
CA HIS A 276 15.14 1.51 -8.62
C HIS A 276 14.59 2.84 -8.17
N VAL A 277 14.31 3.72 -9.12
CA VAL A 277 13.54 4.91 -8.85
C VAL A 277 12.06 4.55 -8.87
N THR A 278 11.39 4.81 -7.75
CA THR A 278 9.95 4.70 -7.59
C THR A 278 9.29 5.90 -8.27
N SER A 279 8.68 5.66 -9.42
CA SER A 279 8.05 6.68 -10.26
C SER A 279 6.65 7.06 -9.81
N ARG A 280 6.07 6.43 -8.79
CA ARG A 280 4.70 6.71 -8.33
C ARG A 280 4.58 6.95 -6.83
N VAL A 281 3.87 8.01 -6.46
CA VAL A 281 3.53 8.32 -5.06
C VAL A 281 2.04 8.61 -4.92
N HIS A 282 1.39 7.99 -3.93
CA HIS A 282 0.02 8.30 -3.55
C HIS A 282 -0.02 9.03 -2.21
N LEU A 283 -0.32 10.33 -2.27
CA LEU A 283 -0.52 11.19 -1.12
C LEU A 283 -1.93 11.06 -0.57
N ARG A 284 -2.03 10.99 0.75
CA ARG A 284 -3.27 10.94 1.50
C ARG A 284 -3.27 12.07 2.52
N ILE A 285 -4.25 12.97 2.46
CA ILE A 285 -4.46 13.97 3.52
C ILE A 285 -5.66 13.53 4.35
N LEU A 286 -5.49 13.55 5.67
CA LEU A 286 -6.57 13.28 6.60
C LEU A 286 -7.65 14.37 6.48
N ASN A 287 -8.84 13.96 6.05
CA ASN A 287 -10.06 14.75 6.11
C ASN A 287 -10.72 14.52 7.48
N GLU A 288 -10.18 15.22 8.49
CA GLU A 288 -10.73 15.32 9.83
C GLU A 288 -11.32 16.72 10.01
N GLN A 289 -12.61 16.80 10.34
CA GLN A 289 -13.33 18.06 10.50
C GLN A 289 -13.73 18.33 11.94
N HIS A 290 -13.38 17.42 12.86
CA HIS A 290 -13.83 17.51 14.23
C HIS A 290 -13.03 18.51 15.06
N LEU A 291 -13.73 19.13 15.99
CA LEU A 291 -13.15 19.95 17.04
C LEU A 291 -12.72 19.06 18.20
N PHE A 292 -11.50 19.25 18.67
CA PHE A 292 -11.00 18.57 19.85
C PHE A 292 -11.06 19.50 21.05
N ASN A 293 -11.43 18.96 22.21
CA ASN A 293 -11.21 19.68 23.47
C ASN A 293 -9.69 19.93 23.63
N LEU A 294 -9.29 21.20 23.80
CA LEU A 294 -7.89 21.60 23.80
C LEU A 294 -7.09 20.92 24.93
N THR A 295 -7.69 20.71 26.10
CA THR A 295 -7.01 20.06 27.24
C THR A 295 -6.71 18.60 26.95
N ALA A 296 -7.67 17.88 26.36
CA ALA A 296 -7.49 16.50 25.92
C ALA A 296 -6.47 16.40 24.78
N TYR A 297 -6.58 17.29 23.78
CA TYR A 297 -5.63 17.39 22.67
C TYR A 297 -4.20 17.61 23.19
N ASN A 298 -4.00 18.58 24.07
CA ASN A 298 -2.68 18.89 24.65
C ASN A 298 -2.11 17.73 25.46
N THR A 299 -2.97 16.98 26.16
CA THR A 299 -2.54 15.79 26.92
C THR A 299 -1.96 14.73 25.97
N VAL A 300 -2.65 14.47 24.85
CA VAL A 300 -2.19 13.50 23.84
C VAL A 300 -0.95 14.01 23.11
N HIS A 301 -0.95 15.25 22.63
CA HIS A 301 0.20 15.87 21.94
C HIS A 301 1.47 15.86 22.82
N ASN A 302 1.35 16.25 24.09
CA ASN A 302 2.49 16.24 25.02
C ASN A 302 2.95 14.82 25.35
N LYS A 303 2.03 13.84 25.42
CA LYS A 303 2.38 12.43 25.57
C LYS A 303 3.19 11.97 24.36
N LEU A 304 2.73 12.27 23.13
CA LEU A 304 3.43 11.96 21.89
C LEU A 304 4.83 12.57 21.86
N ARG A 305 4.97 13.84 22.25
CA ARG A 305 6.27 14.52 22.32
C ARG A 305 7.24 13.89 23.34
N ARG A 306 6.73 13.37 24.45
CA ARG A 306 7.56 12.65 25.43
C ARG A 306 7.95 11.27 24.91
N THR A 307 7.04 10.56 24.22
CA THR A 307 7.30 9.22 23.69
C THR A 307 8.11 9.23 22.39
N SER A 308 8.04 10.30 21.60
CA SER A 308 8.81 10.48 20.35
C SER A 308 10.30 10.64 20.59
N SER A 309 10.70 10.94 21.83
CA SER A 309 12.10 10.80 22.25
C SER A 309 12.66 9.40 21.92
N LYS A 310 11.79 8.37 21.81
CA LYS A 310 12.16 7.02 21.42
C LYS A 310 12.46 6.82 19.93
N CYS A 311 12.28 7.83 19.08
CA CYS A 311 12.76 7.80 17.69
C CYS A 311 14.28 7.57 17.66
N GLY A 312 14.71 6.31 17.53
CA GLY A 312 16.13 5.90 17.54
C GLY A 312 16.65 5.32 18.86
N LEU A 313 15.98 5.50 20.01
CA LEU A 313 16.46 4.98 21.31
C LEU A 313 16.08 3.52 21.59
N GLY A 314 15.12 2.94 20.86
CA GLY A 314 14.65 1.57 21.09
C GLY A 314 15.55 0.47 20.50
N TYR A 315 16.37 0.80 19.49
CA TYR A 315 17.26 -0.16 18.85
C TYR A 315 18.63 -0.11 19.51
N ASN A 316 18.75 -0.79 20.65
CA ASN A 316 20.03 -1.13 21.28
C ASN A 316 20.80 -2.14 20.40
N LEU A 317 21.22 -1.75 19.20
CA LEU A 317 22.08 -2.55 18.31
C LEU A 317 23.56 -2.52 18.76
N GLY A 318 23.82 -2.54 20.07
CA GLY A 318 25.14 -2.75 20.68
C GLY A 318 26.27 -1.78 20.29
N LYS A 319 25.99 -0.77 19.47
CA LYS A 319 26.94 0.24 18.98
C LYS A 319 26.35 1.61 19.30
N SER A 320 27.23 2.54 19.64
CA SER A 320 26.98 3.88 20.19
C SER A 320 25.59 4.47 19.89
N PRO A 321 24.92 5.11 20.86
CA PRO A 321 23.61 5.73 20.65
C PRO A 321 23.66 6.66 19.45
N GLY A 322 23.17 6.17 18.31
CA GLY A 322 23.11 6.95 17.08
C GLY A 322 22.23 8.16 17.32
N LEU A 323 22.60 9.29 16.75
CA LEU A 323 21.77 10.48 16.82
C LEU A 323 20.38 10.14 16.25
N PRO A 324 19.30 10.56 16.94
CA PRO A 324 17.95 10.24 16.55
C PRO A 324 17.67 10.82 15.16
N HIS A 325 17.36 9.94 14.21
CA HIS A 325 17.08 10.33 12.83
C HIS A 325 15.58 10.17 12.54
N ARG A 326 14.98 11.18 11.90
CA ARG A 326 13.53 11.20 11.62
C ARG A 326 13.07 9.99 10.79
N SER A 327 13.92 9.43 9.92
CA SER A 327 13.55 8.24 9.14
C SER A 327 13.30 6.99 9.99
N VAL A 328 13.75 6.98 11.25
CA VAL A 328 13.52 5.89 12.21
C VAL A 328 12.24 6.13 13.02
N CYS A 329 11.67 7.34 12.95
CA CYS A 329 10.36 7.61 13.53
C CYS A 329 9.28 6.91 12.69
N LEU A 330 8.65 5.89 13.27
CA LEU A 330 7.44 5.32 12.70
C LEU A 330 6.33 6.37 12.76
N ARG A 331 5.88 6.84 11.60
CA ARG A 331 4.81 7.86 11.46
C ARG A 331 3.60 7.21 10.81
N THR A 332 2.80 6.51 11.61
CA THR A 332 1.50 5.97 11.19
C THR A 332 0.35 6.86 11.65
N TYR A 333 -0.82 6.69 11.04
CA TYR A 333 -2.02 7.38 11.48
C TYR A 333 -2.43 6.99 12.92
N GLU A 334 -2.19 5.73 13.31
CA GLU A 334 -2.50 5.21 14.64
C GLU A 334 -1.62 5.83 15.72
N ASP A 335 -0.33 6.00 15.43
CA ASP A 335 0.64 6.49 16.41
C ASP A 335 0.58 8.01 16.58
N VAL A 336 0.48 8.77 15.49
CA VAL A 336 0.65 10.24 15.52
C VAL A 336 -0.67 10.97 15.32
N SER A 337 -1.48 10.51 14.35
CA SER A 337 -2.81 11.08 14.06
C SER A 337 -2.74 12.61 13.79
N PRO A 338 -3.84 13.40 13.81
CA PRO A 338 -3.73 14.86 13.65
C PRO A 338 -3.13 15.55 14.89
N MET A 339 -2.63 14.79 15.88
CA MET A 339 -1.99 15.32 17.09
C MET A 339 -0.52 15.68 16.83
N GLU A 340 -0.04 15.56 15.58
CA GLU A 340 1.35 15.76 15.16
C GLU A 340 1.86 17.17 15.47
N THR A 341 1.14 18.18 14.99
CA THR A 341 1.54 19.58 15.07
C THR A 341 0.37 20.40 15.58
N ARG A 342 0.63 21.18 16.63
CA ARG A 342 -0.29 22.15 17.19
C ARG A 342 0.12 23.56 16.76
N LEU A 343 -0.83 24.35 16.31
CA LEU A 343 -0.65 25.71 15.83
C LEU A 343 -1.43 26.68 16.73
N GLU A 344 -0.80 27.80 17.05
CA GLU A 344 -1.36 28.89 17.84
C GLU A 344 -1.50 30.12 16.94
N PHE A 345 -2.72 30.62 16.78
CA PHE A 345 -3.03 31.79 15.97
C PHE A 345 -3.52 32.94 16.85
N SER A 346 -3.18 34.16 16.46
CA SER A 346 -3.76 35.38 17.03
C SER A 346 -5.07 35.67 16.31
N ASP A 347 -6.21 35.68 17.01
CA ASP A 347 -7.46 36.16 16.41
C ASP A 347 -7.38 37.67 16.17
N SER A 348 -7.55 38.06 14.90
CA SER A 348 -7.57 39.46 14.46
C SER A 348 -8.73 40.27 15.05
N HIS A 349 -9.85 39.63 15.43
CA HIS A 349 -11.06 40.35 15.83
C HIS A 349 -11.23 40.51 17.33
N HIS A 350 -10.84 39.50 18.13
CA HIS A 350 -11.10 39.52 19.57
C HIS A 350 -9.83 39.46 20.44
N GLY A 351 -8.64 39.35 19.82
CA GLY A 351 -7.39 39.16 20.56
C GLY A 351 -7.32 37.83 21.31
N GLU A 352 -8.29 36.94 21.08
CA GLU A 352 -8.31 35.60 21.63
C GLU A 352 -7.29 34.72 20.91
N THR A 353 -6.79 33.70 21.62
CA THR A 353 -5.88 32.72 21.03
C THR A 353 -6.70 31.59 20.41
N GLU A 354 -6.56 31.39 19.11
CA GLU A 354 -7.14 30.24 18.43
C GLU A 354 -6.12 29.10 18.31
N TRP A 355 -6.58 27.88 18.54
CA TRP A 355 -5.75 26.69 18.40
C TRP A 355 -6.20 25.88 17.18
N ALA A 356 -5.24 25.48 16.36
CA ALA A 356 -5.49 24.52 15.30
C ALA A 356 -4.53 23.34 15.33
N TYR A 357 -4.94 22.24 14.72
CA TYR A 357 -4.05 21.13 14.40
C TYR A 357 -3.73 21.11 12.91
N ALA A 358 -2.49 20.79 12.58
CA ALA A 358 -2.03 20.72 11.20
C ALA A 358 -2.66 19.56 10.43
N PRO A 359 -2.73 19.63 9.08
CA PRO A 359 -3.17 18.51 8.28
C PRO A 359 -2.20 17.33 8.42
N PHE A 360 -2.75 16.14 8.69
CA PHE A 360 -1.95 14.92 8.68
C PHE A 360 -1.82 14.40 7.25
N LEU A 361 -0.62 14.58 6.67
CA LEU A 361 -0.26 14.10 5.34
C LEU A 361 0.48 12.75 5.44
N SER A 362 0.09 11.73 4.68
CA SER A 362 0.83 10.46 4.61
C SER A 362 0.97 9.97 3.17
N ALA A 363 2.04 9.23 2.87
CA ALA A 363 2.12 8.45 1.64
C ALA A 363 1.47 7.08 1.89
N ALA A 364 0.74 6.54 0.92
CA ALA A 364 0.42 5.13 0.95
C ALA A 364 1.71 4.33 0.73
N LEU A 365 2.03 3.47 1.69
CA LEU A 365 3.09 2.48 1.52
C LEU A 365 2.73 1.60 0.32
N ASN A 366 3.71 1.28 -0.53
CA ASN A 366 3.50 0.44 -1.72
C ASN A 366 2.37 1.00 -2.60
N ALA A 367 2.39 2.31 -2.86
CA ALA A 367 1.53 2.90 -3.87
C ALA A 367 2.03 2.58 -5.28
N ALA A 368 3.36 2.51 -5.44
CA ALA A 368 4.02 2.10 -6.66
C ALA A 368 3.89 0.58 -6.84
N GLY A 369 3.44 0.17 -8.02
CA GLY A 369 3.44 -1.23 -8.43
C GLY A 369 4.71 -1.60 -9.18
N PRO A 370 4.83 -2.86 -9.63
CA PRO A 370 5.98 -3.35 -10.39
C PRO A 370 6.33 -2.50 -11.61
N LEU A 371 5.35 -1.90 -12.30
CA LEU A 371 5.60 -1.06 -13.48
C LEU A 371 6.10 0.35 -13.12
N ASP A 372 5.91 0.79 -11.87
CA ASP A 372 6.34 2.10 -11.38
C ASP A 372 7.78 2.09 -10.84
N GLN A 373 8.53 1.00 -11.08
CA GLN A 373 9.92 0.87 -10.67
C GLN A 373 10.82 0.94 -11.90
N ILE A 374 11.65 1.97 -11.96
CA ILE A 374 12.56 2.18 -13.07
C ILE A 374 13.99 1.88 -12.60
N PRO A 375 14.67 0.86 -13.16
CA PRO A 375 16.02 0.50 -12.74
C PRO A 375 16.98 1.66 -13.03
N VAL A 376 17.83 1.99 -12.05
CA VAL A 376 18.87 3.01 -12.24
C VAL A 376 20.06 2.35 -12.90
N PRO A 377 20.55 2.85 -14.05
CA PRO A 377 21.72 2.27 -14.70
C PRO A 377 22.98 2.46 -13.83
N VAL A 378 23.27 1.49 -12.97
CA VAL A 378 24.47 1.48 -12.12
C VAL A 378 25.46 0.43 -12.58
N ASN A 379 26.61 0.87 -13.09
CA ASN A 379 27.74 -0.01 -13.37
C ASN A 379 28.51 -0.29 -12.07
N ARG A 380 28.01 -1.22 -11.24
CA ARG A 380 28.66 -1.59 -9.97
C ARG A 380 29.78 -2.61 -10.11
N VAL A 381 29.76 -3.39 -11.18
CA VAL A 381 30.75 -4.44 -11.41
C VAL A 381 31.67 -3.96 -12.50
N ASN A 382 32.96 -3.90 -12.18
CA ASN A 382 33.98 -3.64 -13.18
C ASN A 382 34.15 -4.91 -14.04
N CYS A 383 33.23 -5.15 -15.00
CA CYS A 383 33.30 -6.33 -15.87
C CYS A 383 34.63 -6.37 -16.68
N SER A 384 35.36 -5.25 -16.76
CA SER A 384 36.66 -5.17 -17.46
C SER A 384 37.75 -6.03 -16.81
N ALA A 385 37.73 -6.24 -15.50
CA ALA A 385 38.77 -7.01 -14.80
C ALA A 385 38.71 -8.52 -15.10
N GLN A 386 37.58 -9.03 -15.58
CA GLN A 386 37.43 -10.42 -16.04
C GLN A 386 37.64 -10.57 -17.55
N ALA A 387 37.31 -9.54 -18.34
CA ALA A 387 37.52 -9.53 -19.78
C ALA A 387 39.01 -9.44 -20.19
N SER A 388 39.86 -8.87 -19.32
CA SER A 388 41.28 -8.65 -19.63
C SER A 388 42.13 -9.93 -19.71
N TYR A 389 41.57 -11.11 -19.45
CA TYR A 389 42.35 -12.32 -19.35
C TYR A 389 42.53 -13.13 -20.64
N ASN A 390 41.81 -12.88 -21.75
CA ASN A 390 42.10 -13.63 -23.01
C ASN A 390 41.51 -13.10 -24.35
N SER A 391 40.82 -11.95 -24.41
CA SER A 391 40.20 -11.50 -25.66
C SER A 391 40.73 -10.14 -26.11
N THR A 392 41.57 -10.15 -27.15
CA THR A 392 42.11 -8.95 -27.81
C THR A 392 41.09 -8.25 -28.71
N ASN A 393 39.85 -8.73 -28.82
CA ASN A 393 38.86 -8.25 -29.80
C ASN A 393 37.50 -7.84 -29.19
N LEU A 394 37.43 -7.50 -27.89
CA LEU A 394 36.17 -6.98 -27.35
C LEU A 394 35.94 -5.53 -27.81
N PRO A 395 34.76 -5.22 -28.38
CA PRO A 395 34.42 -3.86 -28.77
C PRO A 395 34.53 -2.95 -27.54
N VAL A 396 35.32 -1.89 -27.69
CA VAL A 396 35.41 -0.80 -26.71
C VAL A 396 34.01 -0.25 -26.54
N LEU A 397 33.38 -0.47 -25.39
CA LEU A 397 32.12 0.19 -25.06
C LEU A 397 32.39 1.69 -25.09
N GLU A 398 31.69 2.39 -25.97
CA GLU A 398 31.85 3.81 -26.16
C GLU A 398 31.45 4.55 -24.86
N PRO A 399 32.33 5.37 -24.26
CA PRO A 399 32.05 6.07 -23.00
C PRO A 399 30.94 7.13 -23.10
N SER A 400 30.38 7.35 -24.30
CA SER A 400 29.23 8.22 -24.58
C SER A 400 27.94 7.75 -23.88
N LEU A 401 27.80 6.45 -23.56
CA LEU A 401 26.65 5.92 -22.82
C LEU A 401 26.69 6.22 -21.31
N LEU A 402 27.78 6.81 -20.80
CA LEU A 402 27.98 7.01 -19.36
C LEU A 402 27.36 8.30 -18.80
N ASN A 403 27.01 9.26 -19.67
CA ASN A 403 26.38 10.53 -19.30
C ASN A 403 24.86 10.53 -19.52
N ASP A 404 24.24 9.35 -19.55
CA ASP A 404 22.81 9.23 -19.81
C ASP A 404 22.02 9.73 -18.61
N THR A 405 21.55 10.98 -18.73
CA THR A 405 20.52 11.51 -17.84
C THR A 405 19.27 10.65 -17.97
N MET A 406 18.88 10.02 -16.86
CA MET A 406 17.68 9.20 -16.83
C MET A 406 16.44 10.09 -16.77
N LYS A 407 15.59 9.99 -17.79
CA LYS A 407 14.30 10.69 -17.82
C LYS A 407 13.28 9.92 -16.98
N VAL A 408 13.01 10.39 -15.76
CA VAL A 408 11.98 9.80 -14.90
C VAL A 408 10.70 10.61 -15.02
N ILE A 409 9.60 9.95 -15.42
CA ILE A 409 8.25 10.52 -15.32
C ILE A 409 7.71 10.16 -13.95
N TRP A 410 7.49 11.17 -13.11
CA TRP A 410 6.99 10.96 -11.75
C TRP A 410 5.48 11.20 -11.68
N HIS A 411 4.72 10.16 -11.33
CA HIS A 411 3.27 10.13 -11.16
C HIS A 411 2.88 10.37 -9.71
N ILE A 412 2.30 11.53 -9.44
CA ILE A 412 1.83 11.89 -8.10
C ILE A 412 0.32 11.84 -8.13
N SER A 413 -0.30 11.18 -7.15
CA SER A 413 -1.75 11.15 -6.98
C SER A 413 -2.13 11.58 -5.57
N PHE A 414 -3.28 12.23 -5.42
CA PHE A 414 -3.77 12.77 -4.15
C PHE A 414 -5.17 12.25 -3.80
N SER A 415 -5.44 11.99 -2.51
CA SER A 415 -6.80 11.81 -2.03
C SER A 415 -7.02 12.26 -0.57
N GLY A 416 -8.14 12.94 -0.32
CA GLY A 416 -8.64 13.18 1.04
C GLY A 416 -9.23 11.90 1.66
N ARG A 417 -8.88 11.61 2.93
CA ARG A 417 -9.29 10.38 3.63
C ARG A 417 -9.87 10.64 5.00
N THR A 418 -11.04 10.08 5.26
CA THR A 418 -11.58 10.04 6.62
C THR A 418 -10.70 9.15 7.51
N PRO A 419 -10.67 9.39 8.84
CA PRO A 419 -9.98 8.55 9.82
C PRO A 419 -10.10 7.04 9.60
N ARG A 420 -11.34 6.56 9.45
CA ARG A 420 -11.64 5.13 9.27
C ARG A 420 -11.02 4.57 7.99
N LYS A 421 -11.02 5.36 6.91
CA LYS A 421 -10.40 4.96 5.64
C LYS A 421 -8.88 5.00 5.72
N MET A 422 -8.30 5.92 6.49
CA MET A 422 -6.86 5.97 6.71
C MET A 422 -6.41 4.72 7.47
N LEU A 423 -7.08 4.38 8.58
CA LEU A 423 -6.80 3.19 9.36
C LEU A 423 -6.94 1.90 8.53
N LEU A 424 -8.05 1.73 7.80
CA LEU A 424 -8.25 0.57 6.94
C LEU A 424 -7.19 0.46 5.84
N SER A 425 -6.75 1.60 5.30
CA SER A 425 -5.72 1.65 4.28
C SER A 425 -4.34 1.26 4.83
N ASP A 426 -4.03 1.61 6.08
CA ASP A 426 -2.75 1.24 6.70
C ASP A 426 -2.75 -0.25 7.11
N LEU A 427 -3.89 -0.79 7.56
CA LEU A 427 -4.04 -2.22 7.88
C LEU A 427 -3.93 -3.15 6.66
N THR A 428 -4.19 -2.61 5.47
CA THR A 428 -4.12 -3.36 4.20
C THR A 428 -2.81 -3.10 3.45
N ALA A 429 -1.83 -2.46 4.09
CA ALA A 429 -0.53 -2.10 3.53
C ALA A 429 0.41 -3.30 3.35
N PHE A 430 0.05 -4.27 2.50
CA PHE A 430 0.96 -5.32 2.07
C PHE A 430 1.95 -4.78 1.01
N ALA A 431 3.23 -5.09 1.19
CA ALA A 431 4.30 -4.85 0.22
C ALA A 431 4.56 -6.16 -0.52
N PRO A 432 4.18 -6.29 -1.81
CA PRO A 432 4.66 -7.41 -2.59
C PRO A 432 6.18 -7.31 -2.69
N VAL A 433 6.85 -8.45 -2.65
CA VAL A 433 8.26 -8.53 -3.01
C VAL A 433 8.30 -8.44 -4.53
N ILE A 434 8.76 -7.30 -5.06
CA ILE A 434 8.84 -7.10 -6.50
C ILE A 434 10.12 -7.74 -6.99
N ASN A 435 9.98 -8.72 -7.88
CA ASN A 435 11.13 -9.35 -8.51
C ASN A 435 11.51 -8.57 -9.76
N ALA A 436 12.49 -7.68 -9.63
CA ALA A 436 12.91 -6.81 -10.71
C ALA A 436 13.59 -7.52 -11.89
N SER A 437 13.94 -8.81 -11.76
CA SER A 437 14.46 -9.62 -12.88
C SER A 437 13.36 -10.30 -13.72
N GLN A 438 12.09 -10.07 -13.40
CA GLN A 438 10.97 -10.63 -14.15
C GLN A 438 10.86 -10.03 -15.54
N SER A 439 10.26 -10.79 -16.45
CA SER A 439 9.85 -10.32 -17.76
C SER A 439 8.84 -9.17 -17.64
N GLU A 440 8.73 -8.35 -18.70
CA GLU A 440 7.74 -7.27 -18.73
C GLU A 440 6.31 -7.80 -18.56
N LEU A 441 6.00 -8.96 -19.15
CA LEU A 441 4.70 -9.62 -19.00
C LEU A 441 4.38 -9.96 -17.55
N GLU A 442 5.30 -10.63 -16.85
CA GLU A 442 5.15 -10.97 -15.42
C GLU A 442 4.97 -9.71 -14.56
N ARG A 443 5.70 -8.62 -14.85
CA ARG A 443 5.51 -7.34 -14.14
C ARG A 443 4.11 -6.76 -14.37
N ILE A 444 3.55 -6.88 -15.58
CA ILE A 444 2.18 -6.45 -15.88
C ILE A 444 1.17 -7.34 -15.13
N GLU A 445 1.39 -8.66 -15.06
CA GLU A 445 0.54 -9.57 -14.29
C GLU A 445 0.54 -9.24 -12.80
N GLU A 446 1.73 -9.02 -12.22
CA GLU A 446 1.87 -8.59 -10.84
C GLU A 446 1.21 -7.23 -10.60
N GLN A 447 1.33 -6.29 -11.54
CA GLN A 447 0.65 -5.00 -11.49
C GLN A 447 -0.87 -5.18 -11.44
N VAL A 448 -1.45 -6.04 -12.29
CA VAL A 448 -2.89 -6.33 -12.31
C VAL A 448 -3.38 -6.85 -10.96
N TRP A 449 -2.59 -7.70 -10.31
CA TRP A 449 -2.90 -8.20 -8.98
C TRP A 449 -2.82 -7.12 -7.90
N PHE A 450 -1.93 -6.14 -8.10
CA PHE A 450 -1.66 -5.07 -7.17
C PHE A 450 -2.70 -3.94 -7.20
N GLU A 451 -3.29 -3.64 -8.37
CA GLU A 451 -4.25 -2.53 -8.51
C GLU A 451 -5.49 -2.65 -7.59
N PRO A 452 -6.17 -3.82 -7.48
CA PRO A 452 -7.34 -3.98 -6.63
C PRO A 452 -7.05 -3.72 -5.15
N GLN A 453 -5.85 -4.08 -4.68
CA GLN A 453 -5.46 -3.88 -3.28
C GLN A 453 -5.28 -2.39 -2.97
N ASN A 454 -4.54 -1.69 -3.83
CA ASN A 454 -4.34 -0.24 -3.72
C ASN A 454 -5.63 0.56 -3.85
N THR A 455 -6.65 -0.05 -4.41
CA THR A 455 -7.96 0.57 -4.54
C THR A 455 -8.77 0.60 -3.26
N LEU A 456 -8.55 -0.34 -2.36
CA LEU A 456 -9.05 -0.23 -0.98
C LEU A 456 -8.44 0.99 -0.29
N ARG A 457 -7.17 1.27 -0.61
CA ARG A 457 -6.45 2.50 -0.25
C ARG A 457 -6.89 3.69 -1.08
N GLY A 458 -7.82 3.49 -2.02
CA GLY A 458 -8.38 4.40 -3.03
C GLY A 458 -7.36 5.13 -3.89
N HIS A 459 -6.21 4.50 -4.07
CA HIS A 459 -5.30 4.81 -5.14
C HIS A 459 -5.83 4.24 -6.46
N ARG A 460 -5.48 4.88 -7.57
CA ARG A 460 -5.74 4.44 -8.93
C ARG A 460 -4.46 4.64 -9.73
N PHE A 461 -4.16 3.69 -10.60
CA PHE A 461 -2.96 3.73 -11.43
C PHE A 461 -3.20 4.53 -12.71
N HIS A 462 -4.41 4.42 -13.26
CA HIS A 462 -4.81 5.10 -14.49
C HIS A 462 -6.22 5.67 -14.36
N VAL A 463 -6.52 6.75 -15.07
CA VAL A 463 -7.85 7.40 -15.07
C VAL A 463 -8.97 6.44 -15.46
N ASP A 464 -8.71 5.55 -16.41
CA ASP A 464 -9.67 4.55 -16.90
C ASP A 464 -9.76 3.31 -16.00
N SER A 465 -8.85 3.17 -15.03
CA SER A 465 -8.89 2.05 -14.12
C SER A 465 -10.17 2.13 -13.26
N HIS A 466 -10.94 1.04 -13.27
CA HIS A 466 -12.10 0.86 -12.39
C HIS A 466 -11.88 -0.24 -11.36
N PRO A 467 -10.80 -0.17 -10.57
CA PRO A 467 -10.41 -1.28 -9.72
C PRO A 467 -11.40 -1.51 -8.56
N ARG A 468 -12.25 -0.53 -8.21
CA ARG A 468 -13.35 -0.75 -7.26
C ARG A 468 -14.41 -1.65 -7.84
N ARG A 469 -14.71 -1.49 -9.13
CA ARG A 469 -15.65 -2.36 -9.84
C ARG A 469 -15.04 -3.75 -9.99
N ARG A 470 -13.75 -3.85 -10.30
CA ARG A 470 -13.02 -5.13 -10.31
C ARG A 470 -13.09 -5.81 -8.94
N LEU A 471 -12.71 -5.12 -7.86
CA LEU A 471 -12.77 -5.67 -6.51
C LEU A 471 -14.19 -6.06 -6.10
N VAL A 472 -15.19 -5.22 -6.38
CA VAL A 472 -16.60 -5.54 -6.12
C VAL A 472 -17.03 -6.77 -6.92
N ALA A 473 -16.64 -6.89 -8.19
CA ALA A 473 -16.97 -8.07 -8.99
C ALA A 473 -16.27 -9.33 -8.46
N SER A 474 -14.97 -9.25 -8.14
CA SER A 474 -14.22 -10.35 -7.51
C SER A 474 -14.82 -10.76 -6.16
N THR A 475 -15.23 -9.79 -5.33
CA THR A 475 -15.85 -10.07 -4.02
C THR A 475 -17.29 -10.53 -4.13
N LEU A 476 -18.06 -10.04 -5.12
CA LEU A 476 -19.41 -10.55 -5.39
C LEU A 476 -19.36 -12.04 -5.71
N GLY A 477 -18.29 -12.51 -6.36
CA GLY A 477 -18.03 -13.94 -6.58
C GLY A 477 -17.85 -14.77 -5.32
N LEU A 478 -17.38 -14.14 -4.24
CA LEU A 478 -17.29 -14.77 -2.93
C LEU A 478 -18.64 -14.72 -2.18
N THR A 479 -19.46 -13.68 -2.39
CA THR A 479 -20.76 -13.53 -1.69
C THR A 479 -21.87 -14.47 -2.18
N VAL A 480 -21.65 -15.14 -3.30
CA VAL A 480 -22.51 -16.22 -3.83
C VAL A 480 -22.70 -17.33 -2.80
N GLY A 481 -21.72 -17.53 -1.93
CA GLY A 481 -21.74 -18.44 -0.79
C GLY A 481 -22.71 -18.07 0.35
N ILE A 482 -23.69 -17.18 0.15
CA ILE A 482 -24.70 -16.87 1.20
C ILE A 482 -25.98 -17.72 1.02
N SER A 483 -26.31 -18.19 -0.18
CA SER A 483 -27.38 -19.18 -0.38
C SER A 483 -26.89 -20.58 -0.02
N ILE A 484 -27.72 -21.46 0.55
CA ILE A 484 -27.34 -22.86 0.84
C ILE A 484 -26.82 -23.56 -0.42
N ARG A 485 -27.42 -23.28 -1.59
CA ARG A 485 -26.97 -23.81 -2.87
C ARG A 485 -25.68 -23.16 -3.36
N GLY A 486 -25.53 -21.85 -3.12
CA GLY A 486 -24.29 -21.13 -3.40
C GLY A 486 -23.13 -21.53 -2.49
N GLN A 487 -23.41 -21.95 -1.25
CA GLN A 487 -22.42 -22.51 -0.32
C GLN A 487 -21.88 -23.84 -0.83
N TRP A 488 -22.73 -24.74 -1.34
CA TRP A 488 -22.27 -25.98 -1.98
C TRP A 488 -21.33 -25.71 -3.16
N LEU A 489 -21.68 -24.75 -4.02
CA LEU A 489 -20.86 -24.38 -5.17
C LEU A 489 -19.55 -23.69 -4.74
N SER A 490 -19.61 -22.83 -3.72
CA SER A 490 -18.42 -22.18 -3.15
C SER A 490 -17.49 -23.21 -2.51
N THR A 491 -18.02 -24.16 -1.73
CA THR A 491 -17.25 -25.29 -1.18
C THR A 491 -16.61 -26.12 -2.27
N ALA A 492 -17.35 -26.47 -3.32
CA ALA A 492 -16.81 -27.25 -4.43
C ALA A 492 -15.68 -26.49 -5.14
N GLY A 493 -15.85 -25.17 -5.35
CA GLY A 493 -14.82 -24.29 -5.90
C GLY A 493 -13.58 -24.21 -5.01
N PHE A 494 -13.73 -23.98 -3.71
CA PHE A 494 -12.60 -23.95 -2.76
C PHE A 494 -11.88 -25.30 -2.65
N LEU A 495 -12.61 -26.43 -2.71
CA LEU A 495 -12.00 -27.76 -2.74
C LEU A 495 -11.23 -28.00 -4.04
N ALA A 496 -11.79 -27.63 -5.19
CA ALA A 496 -11.10 -27.73 -6.47
C ALA A 496 -9.82 -26.88 -6.47
N TRP A 497 -9.88 -25.66 -5.95
CA TRP A 497 -8.73 -24.77 -5.83
C TRP A 497 -7.69 -25.30 -4.85
N ALA A 498 -8.10 -25.87 -3.72
CA ALA A 498 -7.19 -26.52 -2.78
C ALA A 498 -6.45 -27.70 -3.43
N VAL A 499 -7.17 -28.50 -4.23
CA VAL A 499 -6.58 -29.60 -5.00
C VAL A 499 -5.57 -29.07 -6.02
N GLU A 500 -5.97 -28.06 -6.81
CA GLU A 500 -5.08 -27.44 -7.81
C GLU A 500 -3.82 -26.85 -7.17
N LEU A 501 -3.93 -26.13 -6.04
CA LEU A 501 -2.79 -25.58 -5.31
C LEU A 501 -1.85 -26.67 -4.78
N MET A 502 -2.41 -27.78 -4.29
CA MET A 502 -1.61 -28.93 -3.83
C MET A 502 -0.81 -29.56 -4.99
N PHE A 503 -1.36 -29.56 -6.21
CA PHE A 503 -0.69 -30.13 -7.38
C PHE A 503 0.26 -29.16 -8.08
N ASN A 504 -0.08 -27.87 -8.21
CA ASN A 504 0.62 -26.92 -9.07
C ASN A 504 1.68 -26.03 -8.38
N SER A 505 1.61 -25.79 -7.06
CA SER A 505 2.68 -25.01 -6.40
C SER A 505 4.02 -25.78 -6.43
N SER A 506 5.15 -25.10 -6.40
CA SER A 506 6.47 -25.73 -6.26
C SER A 506 6.93 -25.78 -4.79
N ASP A 507 6.39 -24.92 -3.93
CA ASP A 507 6.78 -24.81 -2.52
C ASP A 507 5.89 -25.69 -1.62
N PHE A 508 6.52 -26.64 -0.93
CA PHE A 508 5.85 -27.57 -0.03
C PHE A 508 5.16 -26.88 1.16
N VAL A 509 5.74 -25.80 1.69
CA VAL A 509 5.16 -25.09 2.85
C VAL A 509 3.94 -24.29 2.41
N GLU A 510 4.05 -23.62 1.26
CA GLU A 510 2.93 -22.91 0.63
C GLU A 510 1.76 -23.87 0.34
N LYS A 511 2.03 -25.03 -0.27
CA LYS A 511 1.05 -26.10 -0.50
C LYS A 511 0.28 -26.48 0.74
N ILE A 512 1.00 -26.77 1.83
CA ILE A 512 0.38 -27.24 3.06
C ILE A 512 -0.42 -26.12 3.70
N VAL A 513 0.15 -24.93 3.83
CA VAL A 513 -0.51 -23.82 4.56
C VAL A 513 -1.74 -23.33 3.79
N LEU A 514 -1.60 -22.98 2.52
CA LEU A 514 -2.74 -22.52 1.72
C LEU A 514 -3.74 -23.64 1.46
N GLY A 515 -3.28 -24.86 1.16
CA GLY A 515 -4.16 -26.03 1.02
C GLY A 515 -4.99 -26.27 2.29
N CYS A 516 -4.37 -26.23 3.48
CA CYS A 516 -5.10 -26.34 4.74
C CYS A 516 -6.09 -25.20 4.94
N VAL A 517 -5.71 -23.96 4.62
CA VAL A 517 -6.61 -22.79 4.71
C VAL A 517 -7.82 -22.96 3.80
N TYR A 518 -7.64 -23.37 2.54
CA TYR A 518 -8.77 -23.57 1.62
C TYR A 518 -9.64 -24.76 1.98
N ILE A 519 -9.05 -25.86 2.47
CA ILE A 519 -9.82 -26.98 3.02
C ILE A 519 -10.62 -26.52 4.23
N PHE A 520 -10.01 -25.75 5.15
CA PHE A 520 -10.67 -25.20 6.31
C PHE A 520 -11.83 -24.28 5.90
N LEU A 521 -11.58 -23.34 4.98
CA LEU A 521 -12.60 -22.46 4.38
C LEU A 521 -13.71 -23.22 3.65
N SER A 522 -13.45 -24.41 3.11
CA SER A 522 -14.45 -25.29 2.50
C SER A 522 -15.29 -26.04 3.54
N VAL A 523 -14.66 -26.42 4.65
CA VAL A 523 -15.26 -27.21 5.72
C VAL A 523 -16.23 -26.37 6.58
N PHE A 524 -16.01 -25.06 6.78
CA PHE A 524 -16.98 -24.21 7.50
C PHE A 524 -18.35 -24.13 6.83
N PRO A 525 -18.45 -23.81 5.53
CA PRO A 525 -19.72 -23.88 4.83
C PRO A 525 -20.31 -25.28 4.88
N LEU A 526 -19.51 -26.35 4.76
CA LEU A 526 -20.02 -27.72 4.90
C LEU A 526 -20.60 -28.00 6.28
N PHE A 527 -20.00 -27.51 7.36
CA PHE A 527 -20.57 -27.62 8.70
C PHE A 527 -21.88 -26.85 8.82
N ALA A 528 -21.95 -25.65 8.24
CA ALA A 528 -23.18 -24.85 8.21
C ALA A 528 -24.30 -25.55 7.40
N ILE A 529 -23.97 -26.09 6.23
CA ILE A 529 -24.90 -26.82 5.35
C ILE A 529 -25.35 -28.13 5.98
N ALA A 530 -24.39 -28.95 6.42
CA ALA A 530 -24.63 -30.27 6.99
C ALA A 530 -25.24 -30.17 8.39
N ARG A 531 -25.31 -28.97 8.99
CA ARG A 531 -25.82 -28.73 10.35
C ARG A 531 -25.04 -29.53 11.39
N MET A 532 -23.75 -29.71 11.18
CA MET A 532 -22.91 -30.44 12.12
C MET A 532 -22.47 -29.48 13.23
N GLU A 533 -23.02 -29.68 14.42
CA GLU A 533 -22.49 -29.09 15.65
C GLU A 533 -21.35 -29.97 16.17
N LEU A 534 -20.14 -29.43 16.14
CA LEU A 534 -19.01 -30.02 16.85
C LEU A 534 -19.17 -29.70 18.33
N SER A 535 -19.61 -30.68 19.11
CA SER A 535 -19.67 -30.52 20.57
C SER A 535 -18.36 -30.96 21.20
N TRP A 536 -17.62 -30.03 21.80
CA TRP A 536 -16.35 -30.33 22.46
C TRP A 536 -16.63 -31.02 23.81
N ARG A 537 -16.50 -32.36 23.87
CA ARG A 537 -16.65 -33.15 25.11
C ARG A 537 -15.32 -33.80 25.48
N GLY A 538 -14.38 -32.99 25.95
CA GLY A 538 -13.05 -33.42 26.40
C GLY A 538 -12.01 -33.52 25.27
N PHE A 539 -10.75 -33.80 25.64
CA PHE A 539 -9.59 -33.76 24.73
C PHE A 539 -9.57 -34.87 23.67
N THR A 540 -10.42 -35.90 23.79
CA THR A 540 -10.32 -37.13 22.99
C THR A 540 -11.54 -37.45 22.14
N ARG A 541 -12.64 -36.70 22.23
CA ARG A 541 -13.85 -36.97 21.43
C ARG A 541 -14.49 -35.67 20.93
N LEU A 542 -14.55 -35.56 19.59
CA LEU A 542 -15.32 -34.56 18.85
C LEU A 542 -16.59 -35.22 18.28
N PRO A 543 -17.63 -35.50 19.08
CA PRO A 543 -18.89 -35.97 18.55
C PRO A 543 -19.52 -34.86 17.70
N ALA A 544 -19.62 -35.11 16.39
CA ALA A 544 -20.43 -34.32 15.47
C ALA A 544 -21.90 -34.73 15.63
N THR A 545 -22.74 -33.79 16.06
CA THR A 545 -24.18 -34.01 16.14
C THR A 545 -24.90 -33.14 15.12
N PHE A 546 -25.85 -33.73 14.41
CA PHE A 546 -26.70 -32.98 13.49
C PHE A 546 -27.71 -32.11 14.27
N ALA A 547 -27.61 -30.80 14.13
CA ALA A 547 -28.54 -29.86 14.69
C ALA A 547 -29.85 -29.83 13.89
N HIS A 548 -30.97 -29.65 14.59
CA HIS A 548 -32.23 -29.40 13.91
C HIS A 548 -32.28 -27.98 13.37
N ALA A 549 -32.86 -27.80 12.19
CA ALA A 549 -32.96 -26.49 11.55
C ALA A 549 -33.66 -25.45 12.44
N THR A 550 -33.03 -24.28 12.60
CA THR A 550 -33.60 -23.14 13.35
C THR A 550 -34.77 -22.50 12.60
N HIS A 551 -35.57 -21.65 13.28
CA HIS A 551 -36.69 -20.96 12.61
C HIS A 551 -36.22 -20.01 11.50
N ALA A 552 -35.07 -19.34 11.67
CA ALA A 552 -34.46 -18.50 10.64
C ALA A 552 -33.99 -19.34 9.44
N GLU A 553 -33.38 -20.51 9.67
CA GLU A 553 -32.99 -21.43 8.60
C GLU A 553 -34.19 -22.03 7.88
N ARG A 554 -35.27 -22.37 8.59
CA ARG A 554 -36.51 -22.82 7.95
C ARG A 554 -37.14 -21.69 7.14
N ALA A 555 -37.06 -20.44 7.60
CA ALA A 555 -37.50 -19.29 6.82
C ALA A 555 -36.65 -19.11 5.55
N SER A 556 -35.32 -19.20 5.67
CA SER A 556 -34.39 -19.16 4.52
C SER A 556 -34.65 -20.31 3.55
N SER A 557 -34.75 -21.55 4.05
CA SER A 557 -35.08 -22.74 3.25
C SER A 557 -36.44 -22.62 2.56
N ARG A 558 -37.44 -21.95 3.17
CA ARG A 558 -38.72 -21.64 2.52
C ARG A 558 -38.57 -20.58 1.44
N ILE A 559 -37.71 -19.57 1.62
CA ILE A 559 -37.40 -18.58 0.59
C ILE A 559 -36.68 -19.24 -0.58
N ASP A 560 -35.70 -20.11 -0.31
CA ASP A 560 -34.98 -20.89 -1.31
C ASP A 560 -35.91 -21.87 -2.05
N ALA A 561 -36.85 -22.52 -1.35
CA ALA A 561 -37.82 -23.44 -1.94
C ALA A 561 -38.91 -22.72 -2.76
N ARG A 562 -39.28 -21.49 -2.39
CA ARG A 562 -40.23 -20.65 -3.15
C ARG A 562 -39.61 -20.00 -4.37
N SER A 563 -38.30 -19.77 -4.33
CA SER A 563 -37.56 -19.23 -5.45
C SER A 563 -37.56 -20.25 -6.58
N SER A 564 -38.24 -19.91 -7.68
CA SER A 564 -38.26 -20.79 -8.85
C SER A 564 -36.83 -21.12 -9.27
N TRP A 565 -36.59 -22.36 -9.69
CA TRP A 565 -35.26 -22.77 -10.15
C TRP A 565 -34.77 -21.93 -11.34
N ARG A 566 -35.70 -21.37 -12.13
CA ARG A 566 -35.43 -20.37 -13.17
C ARG A 566 -34.83 -19.08 -12.60
N PHE A 567 -35.37 -18.54 -11.51
CA PHE A 567 -34.85 -17.32 -10.88
C PHE A 567 -33.48 -17.52 -10.26
N ILE A 568 -33.30 -18.63 -9.53
CA ILE A 568 -31.99 -19.01 -8.96
C ILE A 568 -30.98 -19.18 -10.10
N GLY A 569 -31.38 -19.90 -11.15
CA GLY A 569 -30.53 -20.12 -12.30
C GLY A 569 -30.11 -18.84 -13.01
N MET A 570 -31.07 -17.97 -13.33
CA MET A 570 -30.77 -16.68 -13.95
C MET A 570 -29.90 -15.80 -13.05
N SER A 571 -30.09 -15.83 -11.73
CA SER A 571 -29.27 -15.05 -10.80
C SER A 571 -27.83 -15.57 -10.77
N MET A 572 -27.65 -16.90 -10.72
CA MET A 572 -26.34 -17.51 -10.85
C MET A 572 -25.71 -17.19 -12.20
N LEU A 573 -26.52 -17.07 -13.27
CA LEU A 573 -26.04 -16.80 -14.61
C LEU A 573 -25.59 -15.39 -14.83
N ILE A 574 -26.38 -14.43 -14.33
CA ILE A 574 -25.98 -13.03 -14.29
C ILE A 574 -24.71 -12.89 -13.47
N LEU A 575 -24.64 -13.54 -12.32
CA LEU A 575 -23.48 -13.48 -11.44
C LEU A 575 -22.23 -14.09 -12.07
N ALA A 576 -22.31 -15.27 -12.65
CA ALA A 576 -21.15 -15.90 -13.28
C ALA A 576 -20.78 -15.23 -14.61
N MET A 577 -21.75 -14.66 -15.35
CA MET A 577 -21.46 -13.66 -16.39
C MET A 577 -20.69 -12.47 -15.78
N CYS A 578 -21.12 -11.90 -14.66
CA CYS A 578 -20.41 -10.80 -14.01
C CYS A 578 -19.00 -11.21 -13.55
N LEU A 579 -18.80 -12.44 -13.08
CA LEU A 579 -17.47 -12.95 -12.70
C LEU A 579 -16.59 -13.18 -13.91
N PHE A 580 -17.13 -13.79 -14.96
CA PHE A 580 -16.43 -14.03 -16.21
C PHE A 580 -16.08 -12.73 -16.92
N LEU A 581 -16.99 -11.74 -16.92
CA LEU A 581 -16.77 -10.44 -17.54
C LEU A 581 -15.87 -9.52 -16.68
N ALA A 582 -15.66 -9.86 -15.41
CA ALA A 582 -14.75 -9.13 -14.51
C ALA A 582 -13.37 -9.76 -14.36
N ASP A 583 -13.18 -10.98 -14.88
CA ASP A 583 -11.88 -11.65 -14.92
C ASP A 583 -10.92 -10.85 -15.81
N PRO A 584 -9.76 -10.40 -15.28
CA PRO A 584 -8.82 -9.57 -16.03
C PRO A 584 -8.23 -10.27 -17.26
N TYR A 585 -8.24 -11.61 -17.32
CA TYR A 585 -7.84 -12.37 -18.50
C TYR A 585 -8.90 -12.35 -19.60
N GLN A 586 -10.09 -11.84 -19.31
CA GLN A 586 -11.25 -11.86 -20.19
C GLN A 586 -11.62 -10.45 -20.59
N ARG A 587 -11.18 -10.07 -21.79
CA ARG A 587 -11.14 -8.71 -22.37
C ARG A 587 -12.49 -8.01 -22.58
N ASN A 588 -13.57 -8.40 -21.90
CA ASN A 588 -14.92 -8.19 -22.42
C ASN A 588 -15.72 -7.05 -21.76
N LEU A 589 -15.32 -6.51 -20.61
CA LEU A 589 -15.94 -5.29 -20.05
C LEU A 589 -14.95 -4.24 -19.54
N ILE A 590 -13.76 -4.65 -19.13
CA ILE A 590 -12.68 -3.74 -18.74
C ILE A 590 -11.49 -4.15 -19.59
N PRO A 591 -10.87 -3.23 -20.36
CA PRO A 591 -9.69 -3.57 -21.14
C PRO A 591 -8.65 -4.21 -20.21
N SER A 592 -8.16 -5.39 -20.62
CA SER A 592 -7.05 -6.03 -19.92
C SER A 592 -5.81 -5.19 -20.20
N PRO A 593 -5.03 -4.80 -19.18
CA PRO A 593 -3.75 -4.16 -19.40
C PRO A 593 -2.68 -5.17 -19.85
N LEU A 594 -2.98 -6.47 -19.82
CA LEU A 594 -2.09 -7.51 -20.31
C LEU A 594 -2.01 -7.44 -21.84
N PRO A 595 -0.79 -7.40 -22.42
CA PRO A 595 -0.64 -7.58 -23.85
C PRO A 595 -1.23 -8.94 -24.23
N PRO A 596 -1.68 -9.11 -25.49
CA PRO A 596 -2.03 -10.44 -25.96
C PRO A 596 -0.83 -11.35 -25.78
N ASP A 597 -1.00 -12.40 -24.96
CA ASP A 597 0.01 -13.41 -24.76
C ASP A 597 0.47 -13.92 -26.14
N PRO A 598 1.76 -13.76 -26.50
CA PRO A 598 2.29 -14.13 -27.80
C PRO A 598 2.21 -15.64 -28.04
N GLU A 599 2.20 -16.45 -26.98
CA GLU A 599 2.02 -17.90 -27.04
C GLU A 599 0.54 -18.31 -27.10
N MET A 600 -0.38 -17.36 -26.91
CA MET A 600 -1.81 -17.58 -27.06
C MET A 600 -2.20 -17.67 -28.54
N THR A 601 -1.67 -18.70 -29.19
CA THR A 601 -2.03 -19.10 -30.54
C THR A 601 -3.54 -19.34 -30.62
N LYS A 602 -4.12 -19.19 -31.82
CA LYS A 602 -5.51 -19.61 -32.05
C LYS A 602 -5.74 -21.04 -31.54
N ALA A 603 -4.72 -21.90 -31.61
CA ALA A 603 -4.77 -23.28 -31.12
C ALA A 603 -4.95 -23.40 -29.61
N THR A 604 -4.28 -22.61 -28.76
CA THR A 604 -4.48 -22.66 -27.30
C THR A 604 -5.85 -22.14 -26.89
N VAL A 605 -6.37 -21.11 -27.58
CA VAL A 605 -7.75 -20.67 -27.41
C VAL A 605 -8.74 -21.77 -27.81
N TRP A 606 -8.51 -22.44 -28.95
CA TRP A 606 -9.33 -23.57 -29.38
C TRP A 606 -9.20 -24.79 -28.46
N LEU A 607 -8.03 -25.05 -27.87
CA LEU A 607 -7.81 -26.11 -26.88
C LEU A 607 -8.55 -25.80 -25.58
N ALA A 608 -8.50 -24.57 -25.08
CA ALA A 608 -9.30 -24.15 -23.91
C ALA A 608 -10.81 -24.24 -24.20
N VAL A 609 -11.24 -23.89 -25.41
CA VAL A 609 -12.64 -24.09 -25.85
C VAL A 609 -12.95 -25.59 -25.93
N ALA A 610 -12.09 -26.41 -26.51
CA ALA A 610 -12.28 -27.84 -26.69
C ALA A 610 -12.30 -28.61 -25.35
N GLU A 611 -11.39 -28.28 -24.42
CA GLU A 611 -11.36 -28.81 -23.05
C GLU A 611 -12.68 -28.53 -22.34
N ARG A 612 -13.20 -27.31 -22.48
CA ARG A 612 -14.46 -26.93 -21.84
C ARG A 612 -15.69 -27.48 -22.56
N VAL A 613 -15.63 -27.70 -23.87
CA VAL A 613 -16.64 -28.45 -24.65
C VAL A 613 -16.62 -29.93 -24.25
N LEU A 614 -15.46 -30.54 -24.05
CA LEU A 614 -15.34 -31.91 -23.53
C LEU A 614 -15.89 -31.99 -22.10
N HIS A 615 -15.57 -31.01 -21.25
CA HIS A 615 -16.19 -30.87 -19.93
C HIS A 615 -17.72 -30.75 -20.04
N PHE A 616 -18.23 -30.04 -21.06
CA PHE A 616 -19.67 -30.00 -21.36
C PHE A 616 -20.26 -31.37 -21.76
N THR A 617 -19.51 -32.21 -22.47
CA THR A 617 -19.96 -33.57 -22.82
C THR A 617 -20.11 -34.50 -21.61
N SER A 618 -19.47 -34.20 -20.47
CA SER A 618 -19.74 -34.92 -19.23
C SER A 618 -21.16 -34.67 -18.68
N TYR A 619 -21.83 -33.59 -19.13
CA TYR A 619 -23.22 -33.23 -18.77
C TYR A 619 -24.25 -33.64 -19.83
N LEU A 620 -23.82 -34.22 -20.95
CA LEU A 620 -24.69 -34.69 -22.04
C LEU A 620 -25.73 -35.74 -21.59
N PRO A 621 -25.46 -36.63 -20.61
CA PRO A 621 -26.49 -37.51 -20.04
C PRO A 621 -27.66 -36.76 -19.38
N ALA A 622 -27.43 -35.58 -18.81
CA ALA A 622 -28.49 -34.73 -18.24
C ALA A 622 -29.38 -34.09 -19.33
N ILE A 623 -28.85 -33.91 -20.54
CA ILE A 623 -29.55 -33.30 -21.69
C ILE A 623 -30.29 -34.36 -22.52
N LEU A 624 -29.63 -35.49 -22.82
CA LEU A 624 -30.13 -36.51 -23.76
C LEU A 624 -30.61 -37.80 -23.09
N GLY A 625 -30.43 -37.96 -21.77
CA GLY A 625 -30.88 -39.15 -21.03
C GLY A 625 -32.41 -39.33 -21.02
N HIS A 626 -32.85 -40.56 -20.75
CA HIS A 626 -34.27 -40.89 -20.60
C HIS A 626 -34.85 -40.06 -19.42
N ILE A 627 -36.06 -39.51 -19.60
CA ILE A 627 -36.69 -38.55 -18.67
C ILE A 627 -36.62 -38.92 -17.16
N PRO A 628 -36.76 -40.20 -16.73
CA PRO A 628 -36.66 -40.52 -15.30
C PRO A 628 -35.22 -40.50 -14.73
N ASP A 629 -34.19 -40.53 -15.58
CA ASP A 629 -32.77 -40.56 -15.17
C ASP A 629 -32.08 -39.20 -15.38
N ARG A 630 -32.83 -38.16 -15.78
CA ARG A 630 -32.29 -36.81 -15.93
C ARG A 630 -32.06 -36.17 -14.58
N GLU A 631 -30.81 -36.11 -14.13
CA GLU A 631 -30.43 -35.06 -13.20
C GLU A 631 -30.71 -33.70 -13.85
N PRO A 632 -31.44 -32.78 -13.18
CA PRO A 632 -31.78 -31.50 -13.79
C PRO A 632 -30.49 -30.73 -14.10
N LEU A 633 -30.27 -30.38 -15.37
CA LEU A 633 -29.13 -29.57 -15.82
C LEU A 633 -28.96 -28.37 -14.91
N SER A 634 -28.00 -28.42 -13.99
CA SER A 634 -27.79 -27.32 -13.07
C SER A 634 -27.60 -26.05 -13.89
N VAL A 635 -28.21 -24.94 -13.47
CA VAL A 635 -28.06 -23.71 -14.26
C VAL A 635 -26.58 -23.29 -14.34
N GLY A 636 -25.74 -23.74 -13.40
CA GLY A 636 -24.26 -23.67 -13.50
C GLY A 636 -23.70 -24.16 -14.83
N THR A 637 -24.31 -25.15 -15.46
CA THR A 637 -23.85 -25.68 -16.75
C THR A 637 -24.18 -24.74 -17.93
N ILE A 638 -25.33 -24.06 -17.90
CA ILE A 638 -25.69 -23.06 -18.93
C ILE A 638 -24.80 -21.81 -18.80
N ILE A 639 -24.45 -21.52 -17.55
CA ILE A 639 -23.61 -20.42 -17.11
C ILE A 639 -22.18 -20.52 -17.60
N ASP A 640 -21.60 -21.72 -17.56
CA ASP A 640 -20.23 -21.93 -18.03
C ASP A 640 -20.16 -21.88 -19.57
N VAL A 641 -21.25 -22.25 -20.25
CA VAL A 641 -21.30 -22.43 -21.71
C VAL A 641 -21.50 -21.13 -22.49
N LEU A 642 -22.35 -20.22 -22.00
CA LEU A 642 -22.64 -18.97 -22.72
C LEU A 642 -21.39 -18.11 -22.93
N PRO A 643 -20.52 -17.93 -21.92
CA PRO A 643 -19.29 -17.18 -22.06
C PRO A 643 -18.25 -17.87 -22.97
N LEU A 644 -18.27 -19.21 -23.06
CA LEU A 644 -17.48 -19.99 -24.01
C LEU A 644 -17.91 -19.75 -25.46
N LEU A 645 -19.21 -19.65 -25.73
CA LEU A 645 -19.72 -19.33 -27.06
C LEU A 645 -19.31 -17.91 -27.50
N VAL A 646 -19.26 -16.96 -26.56
CA VAL A 646 -18.74 -15.61 -26.81
C VAL A 646 -17.24 -15.65 -27.13
N ARG A 647 -16.43 -16.41 -26.37
CA ARG A 647 -15.01 -16.61 -26.67
C ARG A 647 -14.77 -17.27 -28.03
N ALA A 648 -15.53 -18.31 -28.36
CA ALA A 648 -15.42 -18.98 -29.66
C ALA A 648 -15.76 -18.04 -30.81
N TRP A 649 -16.79 -17.19 -30.65
CA TRP A 649 -17.15 -16.16 -31.62
C TRP A 649 -16.10 -15.05 -31.73
N GLN A 650 -15.49 -14.64 -30.62
CA GLN A 650 -14.41 -13.64 -30.62
C GLN A 650 -13.12 -14.19 -31.25
N ALA A 651 -12.74 -15.43 -30.92
CA ALA A 651 -11.60 -16.10 -31.54
C ALA A 651 -11.79 -16.26 -33.07
N TRP A 652 -13.04 -16.48 -33.50
CA TRP A 652 -13.41 -16.52 -34.91
C TRP A 652 -13.28 -15.16 -35.61
N THR A 653 -13.55 -14.06 -34.90
CA THR A 653 -13.54 -12.70 -35.46
C THR A 653 -12.19 -12.00 -35.36
N LEU A 654 -11.23 -12.54 -34.60
CA LEU A 654 -9.87 -12.01 -34.56
C LEU A 654 -9.16 -12.23 -35.91
N PRO A 655 -8.65 -11.16 -36.56
CA PRO A 655 -7.84 -11.29 -37.76
C PRO A 655 -6.66 -12.22 -37.46
N ALA A 656 -6.26 -13.05 -38.43
CA ALA A 656 -5.04 -13.84 -38.28
C ALA A 656 -3.90 -12.88 -37.93
N ALA A 657 -3.13 -13.20 -36.89
CA ALA A 657 -1.91 -12.47 -36.59
C ALA A 657 -1.10 -12.47 -37.89
N LYS A 658 -0.90 -11.29 -38.47
CA LYS A 658 0.08 -11.15 -39.53
C LYS A 658 1.39 -11.43 -38.81
N THR A 659 2.00 -12.57 -39.12
CA THR A 659 3.42 -12.75 -38.86
C THR A 659 4.05 -11.55 -39.55
N GLU A 660 4.55 -10.59 -38.78
CA GLU A 660 5.52 -9.65 -39.30
C GLU A 660 6.67 -10.54 -39.72
N GLU A 661 6.71 -10.90 -41.01
CA GLU A 661 7.91 -11.44 -41.60
C GLU A 661 8.97 -10.39 -41.29
N GLU A 662 9.94 -10.75 -40.44
CA GLU A 662 11.15 -9.98 -40.25
C GLU A 662 11.67 -9.63 -41.64
N GLU A 663 11.47 -8.38 -42.07
CA GLU A 663 12.23 -7.81 -43.16
C GLU A 663 13.68 -7.86 -42.69
N GLU A 664 14.39 -8.92 -43.09
CA GLU A 664 15.84 -8.98 -42.98
C GLU A 664 16.36 -7.65 -43.54
N PRO A 665 17.14 -6.88 -42.75
CA PRO A 665 17.74 -5.67 -43.29
C PRO A 665 18.64 -6.10 -44.46
N GLU A 666 18.26 -5.73 -45.68
CA GLU A 666 19.13 -5.85 -46.85
C GLU A 666 20.42 -5.07 -46.54
N ASN A 667 21.52 -5.82 -46.36
CA ASN A 667 22.88 -5.30 -46.16
C ASN A 667 23.40 -4.50 -47.35
#